data_AF-A0A4V1Q4V3-F1
#
_entry.id   AF-A0A4V1Q4V3-F1
#
_cell.length_a   1.000
_cell.length_b   1.000
_cell.length_c   1.000
_cell.angle_alpha   90.00
_cell.angle_beta   90.00
_cell.angle_gamma   90.00
#
_symmetry.space_group_name_H-M   'P 1'
#
loop_
_entity.id
_entity.type
_entity.pdbx_description
1 polymer ?
#
loop_
_entity_poly.entity_id
_entity_poly.type
_entity_poly.pdbx_seq_one_letter_code
_entity_poly.pdbx_strand_id
1 'polypeptide(L)'
;MPRLYYGRLVITATLIWRTLKLEAPVGQLPIVDIAPWLNDNPEDADKRLAVSAALHRACVDFGFFYLNIDAFVDRAEPEELTRLGKEFFGLPQEEKDKLALKNQDYTRGYARLKENVTNGKADNHEGIDFYKPVEAPDKKRPLWGENQWPTVPGFREKYEIWVAKMKMLGLVVMKAMAVGLGLTEEEQQDLLNKVDDSFWVMRVIGYPPLPDDHDGISCGAHKFLYADPTPSALQVFLQQPGGKDTVDHGLPREQGNEEGVWLNADPIPGCVVCNIGEMWEIWTDGLYKSTLHRVIHRGSNYRASVPFFFEPNYDALVKPLPGALRKKAETTGEEVGKPVRTSVVYGKFLLGKAAIANLSAPTKDLVQKVTANGTELLGETEADQASVNGWIEKAAQGDVVKEGNLKNLNETLTPKTYIATNYLTAADVALYGALHPVVAGLKSQDYYALPSVTRYFDHIQSRPAVRSSADALQQFPTVTFDLEGAPSVERKAEPKKKEKAPKPAAAEGAADAPAADRKGKKPEAASAAAAEGGEKPQQQKKKEKKGQEEGSSKKKEKNKAPAAPAADDGEPVPSMIDLRVGHIVDVIKHPDADGLYVEQIDIGEETGPRTVVSGLVNYIPIEDMRDKYLVAVCNLKPANMRGVKSFAMVLCASSKDGKEGGIELIQPPEGSKPGERVYFEGEEYESATPLSQLNPKKKIFEAIQPGFITLDTKEAAWINPATKSVHKIRTKDGVCVAPTLVGASLS
;
A
#
# COMPACT_ATOMS: atom_id res chain seq x y z
N MET A 1 19.02 -6.84 19.89
CA MET A 1 18.01 -7.93 19.89
C MET A 1 18.25 -8.60 18.54
N PRO A 2 18.70 -9.86 18.44
CA PRO A 2 19.40 -10.37 17.27
C PRO A 2 18.75 -11.65 16.71
N ARG A 3 17.89 -11.51 15.71
CA ARG A 3 17.44 -12.63 14.85
C ARG A 3 18.59 -13.55 14.43
N LEU A 4 18.35 -14.85 14.26
CA LEU A 4 19.29 -15.77 13.58
C LEU A 4 18.59 -17.04 13.03
N TYR A 5 19.22 -17.67 12.02
CA TYR A 5 18.77 -18.80 11.16
C TYR A 5 20.01 -19.75 10.89
N TYR A 6 19.91 -21.09 10.60
CA TYR A 6 21.08 -22.04 10.72
C TYR A 6 21.07 -23.49 10.06
N GLY A 7 21.98 -23.78 9.10
CA GLY A 7 23.04 -24.85 9.11
C GLY A 7 22.93 -26.35 8.56
N ARG A 8 23.66 -26.67 7.45
CA ARG A 8 24.29 -27.97 6.95
C ARG A 8 23.44 -29.14 6.36
N LEU A 9 23.78 -29.99 5.33
CA LEU A 9 24.93 -30.25 4.37
C LEU A 9 24.55 -31.42 3.33
N VAL A 10 25.03 -31.73 2.09
CA VAL A 10 25.80 -31.09 0.94
C VAL A 10 26.06 -32.01 -0.32
N ILE A 11 26.27 -31.44 -1.54
CA ILE A 11 27.03 -31.96 -2.76
C ILE A 11 26.32 -32.98 -3.75
N THR A 12 26.58 -33.18 -5.08
CA THR A 12 27.80 -33.22 -5.99
C THR A 12 27.53 -33.06 -7.54
N ALA A 13 28.54 -32.62 -8.36
CA ALA A 13 29.03 -33.00 -9.73
C ALA A 13 28.12 -33.39 -10.96
N THR A 14 28.43 -33.18 -12.28
CA THR A 14 29.47 -32.50 -13.12
C THR A 14 28.84 -32.18 -14.53
N LEU A 15 29.26 -31.20 -15.38
CA LEU A 15 30.38 -31.31 -16.36
C LEU A 15 30.65 -29.99 -17.16
N ILE A 16 31.93 -29.58 -17.20
CA ILE A 16 32.71 -28.84 -18.22
C ILE A 16 32.01 -28.04 -19.35
N TRP A 17 32.21 -26.71 -19.37
CA TRP A 17 32.65 -25.96 -20.58
C TRP A 17 33.60 -24.80 -20.20
N ARG A 18 34.38 -24.27 -21.15
CA ARG A 18 35.45 -23.29 -20.89
C ARG A 18 35.00 -21.84 -21.14
N THR A 19 34.99 -21.04 -20.08
CA THR A 19 34.92 -19.56 -20.15
C THR A 19 35.85 -18.95 -19.09
N LEU A 20 35.99 -17.62 -19.08
CA LEU A 20 36.88 -16.88 -18.17
C LEU A 20 36.68 -17.29 -16.69
N LYS A 21 37.77 -17.69 -16.02
CA LYS A 21 37.73 -18.16 -14.62
C LYS A 21 37.46 -17.01 -13.63
N LEU A 22 36.18 -16.76 -13.36
CA LEU A 22 35.72 -16.31 -12.04
C LEU A 22 35.62 -17.50 -11.07
N GLU A 23 36.73 -18.24 -10.94
CA GLU A 23 36.89 -19.22 -9.86
C GLU A 23 37.28 -18.47 -8.58
N ALA A 24 36.28 -17.95 -7.88
CA ALA A 24 36.46 -17.60 -6.47
C ALA A 24 36.93 -18.87 -5.71
N PRO A 25 37.91 -18.75 -4.78
CA PRO A 25 38.30 -19.87 -3.92
C PRO A 25 37.07 -20.48 -3.22
N VAL A 26 37.06 -21.81 -3.07
CA VAL A 26 35.91 -22.53 -2.49
C VAL A 26 35.64 -22.00 -1.07
N GLY A 27 34.57 -21.22 -0.91
CA GLY A 27 34.21 -20.55 0.35
C GLY A 27 34.43 -19.03 0.39
N GLN A 28 34.70 -18.36 -0.74
CA GLN A 28 34.75 -16.90 -0.83
C GLN A 28 33.63 -16.34 -1.74
N LEU A 29 33.15 -15.13 -1.44
CA LEU A 29 32.20 -14.40 -2.30
C LEU A 29 32.86 -13.97 -3.61
N PRO A 30 32.12 -13.88 -4.73
CA PRO A 30 32.65 -13.38 -5.99
C PRO A 30 33.07 -11.90 -5.90
N ILE A 31 34.11 -11.53 -6.64
CA ILE A 31 34.58 -10.14 -6.80
C ILE A 31 34.20 -9.68 -8.21
N VAL A 32 33.56 -8.51 -8.32
CA VAL A 32 33.16 -7.87 -9.56
C VAL A 32 33.85 -6.52 -9.68
N ASP A 33 34.46 -6.23 -10.83
CA ASP A 33 35.04 -4.92 -11.12
C ASP A 33 34.02 -4.04 -11.88
N ILE A 34 33.71 -2.85 -11.33
CA ILE A 34 32.75 -1.93 -11.95
C ILE A 34 33.39 -0.99 -12.98
N ALA A 35 34.72 -0.96 -13.11
CA ALA A 35 35.43 0.01 -13.95
C ALA A 35 34.91 0.14 -15.40
N PRO A 36 34.55 -0.95 -16.14
CA PRO A 36 34.00 -0.86 -17.50
C PRO A 36 32.65 -0.13 -17.60
N TRP A 37 31.95 0.04 -16.47
CA TRP A 37 30.66 0.71 -16.37
C TRP A 37 30.74 2.16 -15.89
N LEU A 38 31.93 2.65 -15.52
CA LEU A 38 32.14 4.03 -15.06
C LEU A 38 32.19 5.05 -16.21
N ASN A 39 32.51 4.60 -17.44
CA ASN A 39 32.58 5.44 -18.63
C ASN A 39 31.86 4.74 -19.79
N ASP A 40 31.08 5.49 -20.57
CA ASP A 40 30.37 4.92 -21.73
C ASP A 40 31.25 4.88 -23.00
N ASN A 41 32.44 4.31 -22.86
CA ASN A 41 33.34 4.06 -23.99
C ASN A 41 32.78 2.90 -24.84
N PRO A 42 32.60 3.06 -26.17
CA PRO A 42 32.16 1.96 -27.03
C PRO A 42 33.09 0.74 -27.01
N GLU A 43 34.41 0.92 -26.84
CA GLU A 43 35.39 -0.19 -26.78
C GLU A 43 35.24 -1.08 -25.53
N ASP A 44 34.51 -0.60 -24.51
CA ASP A 44 34.26 -1.32 -23.27
C ASP A 44 32.93 -2.09 -23.28
N ALA A 45 32.19 -2.13 -24.40
CA ALA A 45 30.87 -2.78 -24.49
C ALA A 45 30.88 -4.28 -24.09
N ASP A 46 31.80 -5.09 -24.65
CA ASP A 46 31.94 -6.51 -24.28
C ASP A 46 32.31 -6.68 -22.80
N LYS A 47 33.08 -5.74 -22.25
CA LYS A 47 33.47 -5.74 -20.82
C LYS A 47 32.28 -5.37 -19.94
N ARG A 48 31.44 -4.41 -20.35
CA ARG A 48 30.16 -4.10 -19.69
C ARG A 48 29.24 -5.31 -19.63
N LEU A 49 29.08 -6.03 -20.75
CA LEU A 49 28.31 -7.27 -20.81
C LEU A 49 28.88 -8.36 -19.88
N ALA A 50 30.20 -8.55 -19.85
CA ALA A 50 30.85 -9.50 -18.95
C ALA A 50 30.65 -9.16 -17.46
N VAL A 51 30.75 -7.87 -17.09
CA VAL A 51 30.48 -7.40 -15.72
C VAL A 51 29.00 -7.58 -15.36
N SER A 52 28.08 -7.28 -16.27
CA SER A 52 26.64 -7.50 -16.09
C SER A 52 26.29 -8.98 -15.88
N ALA A 53 26.92 -9.90 -16.62
CA ALA A 53 26.77 -11.33 -16.43
C ALA A 53 27.34 -11.80 -15.08
N ALA A 54 28.49 -11.25 -14.65
CA ALA A 54 29.09 -11.55 -13.35
C ALA A 54 28.22 -11.06 -12.17
N LEU A 55 27.66 -9.84 -12.25
CA LEU A 55 26.68 -9.34 -11.29
C LEU A 55 25.45 -10.24 -11.23
N HIS A 56 24.84 -10.54 -12.39
CA HIS A 56 23.67 -11.41 -12.47
C HIS A 56 23.91 -12.76 -11.78
N ARG A 57 25.06 -13.41 -12.08
CA ARG A 57 25.44 -14.68 -11.46
C ARG A 57 25.63 -14.55 -9.95
N ALA A 58 26.28 -13.49 -9.47
CA ALA A 58 26.47 -13.26 -8.03
C ALA A 58 25.14 -13.03 -7.29
N CYS A 59 24.19 -12.33 -7.91
CA CYS A 59 22.86 -12.08 -7.34
C CYS A 59 21.99 -13.35 -7.24
N VAL A 60 22.13 -14.29 -8.18
CA VAL A 60 21.43 -15.59 -8.17
C VAL A 60 22.08 -16.57 -7.19
N ASP A 61 23.41 -16.75 -7.26
CA ASP A 61 24.11 -17.81 -6.52
C ASP A 61 24.35 -17.45 -5.04
N PHE A 62 24.61 -16.18 -4.75
CA PHE A 62 25.05 -15.72 -3.42
C PHE A 62 24.12 -14.66 -2.81
N GLY A 63 23.43 -13.87 -3.65
CA GLY A 63 22.82 -12.60 -3.24
C GLY A 63 23.84 -11.58 -2.72
N PHE A 64 25.14 -11.81 -2.96
CA PHE A 64 26.29 -11.14 -2.34
C PHE A 64 27.51 -11.13 -3.25
N PHE A 65 28.30 -10.05 -3.21
CA PHE A 65 29.57 -9.93 -3.92
C PHE A 65 30.45 -8.85 -3.27
N TYR A 66 31.75 -8.89 -3.55
CA TYR A 66 32.59 -7.70 -3.46
C TYR A 66 32.47 -6.91 -4.75
N LEU A 67 32.30 -5.60 -4.65
CA LEU A 67 32.41 -4.68 -5.78
C LEU A 67 33.73 -3.91 -5.65
N ASN A 68 34.67 -4.14 -6.56
CA ASN A 68 35.87 -3.33 -6.68
C ASN A 68 35.49 -1.94 -7.20
N ILE A 69 35.91 -0.91 -6.47
CA ILE A 69 35.62 0.51 -6.75
C ILE A 69 36.91 1.37 -6.77
N ASP A 70 38.09 0.77 -6.85
CA ASP A 70 39.39 1.48 -6.97
C ASP A 70 39.41 2.50 -8.13
N ALA A 71 38.66 2.25 -9.21
CA ALA A 71 38.56 3.16 -10.35
C ALA A 71 37.56 4.33 -10.14
N PHE A 72 36.90 4.41 -8.99
CA PHE A 72 35.81 5.34 -8.68
C PHE A 72 36.00 6.14 -7.38
N VAL A 73 36.71 5.56 -6.40
CA VAL A 73 36.93 6.12 -5.06
C VAL A 73 38.40 5.99 -4.69
N ASP A 74 38.99 7.06 -4.15
CA ASP A 74 40.32 6.96 -3.56
C ASP A 74 40.23 6.21 -2.22
N ARG A 75 41.15 5.26 -1.99
CA ARG A 75 41.17 4.41 -0.79
C ARG A 75 41.24 5.19 0.52
N ALA A 76 41.78 6.42 0.51
CA ALA A 76 41.79 7.29 1.67
C ALA A 76 40.39 7.81 2.07
N GLU A 77 39.41 7.85 1.15
CA GLU A 77 38.07 8.38 1.47
C GLU A 77 37.30 7.46 2.45
N PRO A 78 37.15 6.13 2.23
CA PRO A 78 36.47 5.26 3.18
C PRO A 78 37.23 5.10 4.51
N GLU A 79 38.57 5.19 4.48
CA GLU A 79 39.42 5.22 5.67
C GLU A 79 39.16 6.48 6.51
N GLU A 80 39.06 7.67 5.89
CA GLU A 80 38.76 8.92 6.58
C GLU A 80 37.33 8.95 7.16
N LEU A 81 36.32 8.42 6.44
CA LEU A 81 34.98 8.25 6.99
C LEU A 81 35.00 7.32 8.22
N THR A 82 35.75 6.23 8.14
CA THR A 82 35.92 5.28 9.25
C THR A 82 36.62 5.94 10.45
N ARG A 83 37.59 6.83 10.21
CA ARG A 83 38.26 7.63 11.24
C ARG A 83 37.30 8.63 11.89
N LEU A 84 36.55 9.39 11.10
CA LEU A 84 35.55 10.37 11.56
C LEU A 84 34.42 9.70 12.35
N GLY A 85 33.97 8.51 11.94
CA GLY A 85 33.01 7.70 12.69
C GLY A 85 33.54 7.30 14.07
N LYS A 86 34.79 6.84 14.17
CA LYS A 86 35.43 6.51 15.46
C LYS A 86 35.65 7.74 16.34
N GLU A 87 35.99 8.89 15.74
CA GLU A 87 36.10 10.17 16.46
C GLU A 87 34.76 10.59 17.07
N PHE A 88 33.66 10.47 16.31
CA PHE A 88 32.31 10.72 16.82
C PHE A 88 31.92 9.77 17.97
N PHE A 89 32.14 8.46 17.82
CA PHE A 89 31.81 7.51 18.89
C PHE A 89 32.67 7.67 20.16
N GLY A 90 33.88 8.20 20.02
CA GLY A 90 34.77 8.57 21.13
C GLY A 90 34.36 9.82 21.91
N LEU A 91 33.34 10.58 21.45
CA LEU A 91 32.84 11.73 22.19
C LEU A 91 32.14 11.33 23.51
N PRO A 92 32.10 12.22 24.52
CA PRO A 92 31.31 12.03 25.73
C PRO A 92 29.85 11.68 25.40
N GLN A 93 29.23 10.80 26.20
CA GLN A 93 27.89 10.31 25.92
C GLN A 93 26.86 11.44 25.79
N GLU A 94 26.99 12.50 26.60
CA GLU A 94 26.16 13.70 26.57
C GLU A 94 26.22 14.47 25.23
N GLU A 95 27.36 14.43 24.52
CA GLU A 95 27.48 15.03 23.18
C GLU A 95 26.77 14.18 22.12
N LYS A 96 26.92 12.86 22.19
CA LYS A 96 26.24 11.91 21.29
C LYS A 96 24.71 11.97 21.49
N ASP A 97 24.26 12.10 22.73
CA ASP A 97 22.84 12.18 23.11
C ASP A 97 22.12 13.43 22.59
N LYS A 98 22.84 14.53 22.29
CA LYS A 98 22.26 15.73 21.64
C LYS A 98 21.72 15.43 20.24
N LEU A 99 22.20 14.35 19.61
CA LEU A 99 21.79 13.91 18.27
C LEU A 99 20.78 12.75 18.33
N ALA A 100 20.25 12.38 19.50
CA ALA A 100 19.44 11.17 19.66
C ALA A 100 18.22 11.09 18.71
N LEU A 101 17.89 9.89 18.23
CA LEU A 101 16.78 9.61 17.30
C LEU A 101 15.46 10.32 17.68
N LYS A 102 15.12 10.29 18.97
CA LYS A 102 13.90 10.91 19.56
C LYS A 102 13.77 12.43 19.39
N ASN A 103 14.84 13.13 19.00
CA ASN A 103 14.83 14.58 18.79
C ASN A 103 14.19 14.94 17.43
N GLN A 104 14.14 13.96 16.51
CA GLN A 104 13.57 14.02 15.18
C GLN A 104 12.44 12.98 15.06
N ASP A 105 12.37 12.23 13.96
CA ASP A 105 11.30 11.30 13.58
C ASP A 105 11.51 9.86 14.08
N TYR A 106 12.39 9.66 15.06
CA TYR A 106 12.87 8.36 15.55
C TYR A 106 13.63 7.49 14.52
N THR A 107 13.96 8.03 13.34
CA THR A 107 14.78 7.34 12.31
C THR A 107 16.07 8.08 11.97
N ARG A 108 16.13 9.40 12.12
CA ARG A 108 17.34 10.21 11.87
C ARG A 108 18.04 10.63 13.16
N GLY A 109 19.33 10.28 13.29
CA GLY A 109 20.17 10.62 14.44
C GLY A 109 20.79 9.42 15.16
N TYR A 110 21.26 9.64 16.38
CA TYR A 110 22.07 8.72 17.17
C TYR A 110 21.23 7.72 17.98
N ALA A 111 21.66 6.46 17.96
CA ALA A 111 21.15 5.35 18.75
C ALA A 111 22.27 4.81 19.66
N ARG A 112 21.99 4.69 20.96
CA ARG A 112 22.93 4.22 21.98
C ARG A 112 23.25 2.72 21.83
N LEU A 113 24.34 2.30 22.48
CA LEU A 113 24.62 0.90 22.75
C LEU A 113 23.39 0.24 23.40
N LYS A 114 23.03 -0.95 22.89
CA LYS A 114 21.89 -1.77 23.34
C LYS A 114 20.49 -1.15 23.12
N GLU A 115 20.40 0.03 22.48
CA GLU A 115 19.14 0.60 21.96
C GLU A 115 18.72 -0.10 20.65
N ASN A 116 19.68 -0.62 19.87
CA ASN A 116 19.41 -1.39 18.65
C ASN A 116 18.92 -2.83 18.92
N VAL A 117 17.80 -3.14 18.26
CA VAL A 117 16.83 -4.14 18.73
C VAL A 117 15.95 -4.69 17.56
N THR A 118 16.09 -5.97 17.17
CA THR A 118 15.06 -6.78 16.49
C THR A 118 15.08 -8.27 16.95
N ASN A 119 14.17 -8.65 17.88
CA ASN A 119 13.98 -9.97 18.55
C ASN A 119 15.15 -10.56 19.40
N GLY A 120 15.09 -10.54 20.75
CA GLY A 120 16.03 -11.24 21.68
C GLY A 120 17.13 -10.40 22.38
N LYS A 121 18.24 -11.01 22.83
CA LYS A 121 19.50 -10.38 23.35
C LYS A 121 19.87 -8.98 22.76
N ALA A 122 19.92 -7.87 23.52
CA ALA A 122 20.22 -6.52 22.98
C ALA A 122 21.48 -6.45 22.07
N ASP A 123 21.50 -5.63 21.01
CA ASP A 123 22.67 -5.59 20.11
C ASP A 123 23.82 -4.81 20.77
N ASN A 124 25.07 -5.23 20.54
CA ASN A 124 26.26 -4.55 21.07
C ASN A 124 26.90 -3.62 20.03
N HIS A 125 26.10 -2.69 19.50
CA HIS A 125 26.55 -1.55 18.71
C HIS A 125 25.78 -0.26 19.04
N GLU A 126 26.45 0.88 18.85
CA GLU A 126 25.85 2.20 18.75
C GLU A 126 25.89 2.66 17.28
N GLY A 127 25.05 3.61 16.90
CA GLY A 127 25.00 4.09 15.52
C GLY A 127 24.51 5.52 15.39
N ILE A 128 24.76 6.14 14.24
CA ILE A 128 24.13 7.40 13.84
C ILE A 128 23.62 7.28 12.40
N ASP A 129 22.35 7.65 12.24
CA ASP A 129 21.51 7.22 11.13
C ASP A 129 21.09 8.46 10.31
N PHE A 130 21.41 8.43 9.01
CA PHE A 130 21.16 9.51 8.06
C PHE A 130 20.29 9.01 6.91
N TYR A 131 19.36 9.84 6.46
CA TYR A 131 18.43 9.51 5.39
C TYR A 131 18.43 10.62 4.34
N LYS A 132 17.89 10.35 3.15
CA LYS A 132 17.57 11.38 2.16
C LYS A 132 16.86 12.59 2.83
N PRO A 133 17.37 13.82 2.65
CA PRO A 133 16.65 15.03 3.06
C PRO A 133 15.31 15.14 2.35
N VAL A 134 14.26 15.50 3.09
CA VAL A 134 12.90 15.68 2.58
C VAL A 134 12.57 17.16 2.41
N GLU A 135 11.69 17.49 1.46
CA GLU A 135 11.08 18.81 1.43
C GLU A 135 10.15 18.99 2.64
N ALA A 136 10.21 20.17 3.27
CA ALA A 136 9.48 20.55 4.47
C ALA A 136 9.49 19.48 5.59
N PRO A 137 10.65 19.27 6.27
CA PRO A 137 10.76 18.28 7.35
C PRO A 137 9.74 18.48 8.48
N ASP A 138 9.12 17.39 8.91
CA ASP A 138 8.29 17.33 10.12
C ASP A 138 8.67 16.10 10.95
N LYS A 139 9.31 16.36 12.09
CA LYS A 139 9.69 15.33 13.06
C LYS A 139 8.52 14.56 13.69
N LYS A 140 7.27 15.00 13.52
CA LYS A 140 6.09 14.23 13.94
C LYS A 140 5.67 13.18 12.92
N ARG A 141 6.14 13.29 11.68
CA ARG A 141 5.84 12.37 10.58
C ARG A 141 6.99 11.36 10.46
N PRO A 142 6.73 10.04 10.57
CA PRO A 142 7.77 9.03 10.37
C PRO A 142 8.48 9.22 9.02
N LEU A 143 9.79 8.99 9.02
CA LEU A 143 10.67 9.14 7.85
C LEU A 143 10.78 10.59 7.29
N TRP A 144 10.24 11.60 7.96
CA TRP A 144 10.21 13.01 7.50
C TRP A 144 11.00 14.02 8.36
N GLY A 145 11.84 13.56 9.27
CA GLY A 145 12.69 14.43 10.10
C GLY A 145 13.88 15.07 9.35
N GLU A 146 14.66 15.86 10.08
CA GLU A 146 15.92 16.45 9.59
C GLU A 146 17.15 15.65 10.07
N ASN A 147 18.22 15.60 9.27
CA ASN A 147 19.45 14.87 9.61
C ASN A 147 20.25 15.57 10.72
N GLN A 148 20.57 14.84 11.79
CA GLN A 148 21.30 15.36 12.96
C GLN A 148 22.82 15.13 12.79
N TRP A 149 23.56 16.16 12.41
CA TRP A 149 25.00 16.04 12.10
C TRP A 149 25.90 16.26 13.34
N PRO A 150 26.93 15.42 13.55
CA PRO A 150 27.98 15.66 14.55
C PRO A 150 28.75 16.96 14.35
N THR A 151 29.23 17.52 15.47
CA THR A 151 30.12 18.70 15.53
C THR A 151 31.59 18.37 15.24
N VAL A 152 31.92 17.10 14.99
CA VAL A 152 33.27 16.64 14.59
C VAL A 152 33.70 17.36 13.30
N PRO A 153 34.87 18.04 13.27
CA PRO A 153 35.32 18.78 12.09
C PRO A 153 35.37 17.92 10.83
N GLY A 154 34.85 18.44 9.72
CA GLY A 154 34.82 17.73 8.43
C GLY A 154 33.81 16.59 8.31
N PHE A 155 33.22 16.09 9.41
CA PHE A 155 32.33 14.92 9.41
C PHE A 155 31.21 15.06 8.37
N ARG A 156 30.38 16.11 8.49
CA ARG A 156 29.28 16.36 7.56
C ARG A 156 29.75 16.44 6.10
N GLU A 157 30.82 17.19 5.84
CA GLU A 157 31.34 17.40 4.47
C GLU A 157 31.75 16.08 3.81
N LYS A 158 32.56 15.26 4.49
CA LYS A 158 33.03 13.99 3.92
C LYS A 158 31.90 13.00 3.73
N TYR A 159 30.95 12.93 4.68
CA TYR A 159 29.79 12.06 4.56
C TYR A 159 28.79 12.53 3.47
N GLU A 160 28.58 13.83 3.25
CA GLU A 160 27.75 14.33 2.14
C GLU A 160 28.41 14.07 0.77
N ILE A 161 29.75 14.19 0.66
CA ILE A 161 30.51 13.77 -0.53
C ILE A 161 30.38 12.26 -0.78
N TRP A 162 30.48 11.44 0.28
CA TRP A 162 30.32 9.99 0.18
C TRP A 162 28.93 9.58 -0.29
N VAL A 163 27.88 10.18 0.28
CA VAL A 163 26.48 9.99 -0.14
C VAL A 163 26.32 10.29 -1.64
N ALA A 164 26.90 11.39 -2.14
CA ALA A 164 26.83 11.73 -3.56
C ALA A 164 27.52 10.67 -4.44
N LYS A 165 28.72 10.19 -4.04
CA LYS A 165 29.41 9.10 -4.74
C LYS A 165 28.62 7.78 -4.71
N MET A 166 28.05 7.41 -3.57
CA MET A 166 27.27 6.17 -3.45
C MET A 166 25.93 6.22 -4.20
N LYS A 167 25.27 7.39 -4.32
CA LYS A 167 24.14 7.56 -5.25
C LYS A 167 24.54 7.30 -6.71
N MET A 168 25.68 7.84 -7.16
CA MET A 168 26.17 7.63 -8.52
C MET A 168 26.55 6.16 -8.77
N LEU A 169 27.30 5.55 -7.85
CA LEU A 169 27.67 4.12 -7.91
C LEU A 169 26.42 3.22 -7.94
N GLY A 170 25.42 3.52 -7.12
CA GLY A 170 24.14 2.80 -7.12
C GLY A 170 23.47 2.81 -8.49
N LEU A 171 23.35 3.98 -9.15
CA LEU A 171 22.81 4.08 -10.51
C LEU A 171 23.64 3.30 -11.54
N VAL A 172 24.97 3.29 -11.43
CA VAL A 172 25.86 2.50 -12.31
C VAL A 172 25.63 1.00 -12.11
N VAL A 173 25.51 0.53 -10.86
CA VAL A 173 25.22 -0.87 -10.53
C VAL A 173 23.81 -1.27 -10.99
N MET A 174 22.81 -0.40 -10.84
CA MET A 174 21.44 -0.65 -11.34
C MET A 174 21.43 -0.86 -12.86
N LYS A 175 22.13 -0.01 -13.64
CA LYS A 175 22.29 -0.22 -15.10
C LYS A 175 22.94 -1.56 -15.41
N ALA A 176 24.04 -1.88 -14.75
CA ALA A 176 24.77 -3.12 -14.96
C ALA A 176 23.93 -4.37 -14.61
N MET A 177 23.14 -4.32 -13.54
CA MET A 177 22.20 -5.40 -13.17
C MET A 177 21.02 -5.53 -14.13
N ALA A 178 20.50 -4.42 -14.66
CA ALA A 178 19.39 -4.43 -15.62
C ALA A 178 19.79 -5.10 -16.95
N VAL A 179 21.01 -4.81 -17.44
CA VAL A 179 21.60 -5.51 -18.60
C VAL A 179 21.85 -6.99 -18.27
N GLY A 180 22.30 -7.32 -17.05
CA GLY A 180 22.50 -8.71 -16.62
C GLY A 180 21.21 -9.55 -16.59
N LEU A 181 20.07 -8.91 -16.33
CA LEU A 181 18.73 -9.50 -16.40
C LEU A 181 18.13 -9.55 -17.81
N GLY A 182 18.77 -8.98 -18.84
CA GLY A 182 18.22 -8.94 -20.20
C GLY A 182 16.99 -8.02 -20.35
N LEU A 183 16.98 -6.88 -19.65
CA LEU A 183 15.96 -5.85 -19.85
C LEU A 183 16.19 -5.11 -21.19
N THR A 184 15.10 -4.78 -21.89
CA THR A 184 15.13 -3.87 -23.05
C THR A 184 15.52 -2.45 -22.63
N GLU A 185 15.88 -1.57 -23.58
CA GLU A 185 16.21 -0.17 -23.27
C GLU A 185 15.05 0.56 -22.56
N GLU A 186 13.80 0.27 -22.95
CA GLU A 186 12.58 0.79 -22.32
C GLU A 186 12.41 0.28 -20.88
N GLU A 187 12.58 -1.04 -20.66
CA GLU A 187 12.51 -1.64 -19.32
C GLU A 187 13.64 -1.14 -18.40
N GLN A 188 14.85 -0.95 -18.96
CA GLN A 188 15.99 -0.34 -18.26
C GLN A 188 15.64 1.09 -17.84
N GLN A 189 15.03 1.90 -18.74
CA GLN A 189 14.65 3.26 -18.41
C GLN A 189 13.52 3.33 -17.37
N ASP A 190 12.51 2.45 -17.43
CA ASP A 190 11.46 2.42 -16.37
C ASP A 190 12.04 2.06 -15.00
N LEU A 191 12.97 1.10 -14.94
CA LEU A 191 13.68 0.74 -13.72
C LEU A 191 14.54 1.90 -13.19
N LEU A 192 15.25 2.61 -14.07
CA LEU A 192 16.03 3.79 -13.67
C LEU A 192 15.14 4.94 -13.17
N ASN A 193 13.97 5.13 -13.76
CA ASN A 193 12.94 6.07 -13.29
C ASN A 193 12.33 5.67 -11.91
N LYS A 194 12.70 4.51 -11.35
CA LYS A 194 12.33 4.11 -9.97
C LYS A 194 13.45 4.36 -8.95
N VAL A 195 14.63 4.83 -9.36
CA VAL A 195 15.83 4.95 -8.48
C VAL A 195 16.67 6.23 -8.70
N ASP A 196 16.38 7.04 -9.70
CA ASP A 196 17.05 8.31 -10.00
C ASP A 196 17.06 9.30 -8.82
N ASP A 197 15.96 9.34 -8.06
CA ASP A 197 15.83 10.08 -6.80
C ASP A 197 15.72 9.17 -5.56
N SER A 198 16.51 8.10 -5.57
CA SER A 198 16.68 7.08 -4.51
C SER A 198 16.48 7.63 -3.09
N PHE A 199 15.56 7.03 -2.33
CA PHE A 199 15.31 7.32 -0.91
C PHE A 199 16.37 6.66 -0.02
N TRP A 200 17.63 7.04 -0.27
CA TRP A 200 18.79 6.42 0.35
C TRP A 200 18.80 6.55 1.87
N VAL A 201 19.42 5.55 2.50
CA VAL A 201 19.74 5.53 3.93
C VAL A 201 21.24 5.28 4.07
N MET A 202 21.87 5.91 5.05
CA MET A 202 23.27 5.69 5.39
C MET A 202 23.40 5.59 6.90
N ARG A 203 24.04 4.54 7.37
CA ARG A 203 24.40 4.38 8.79
C ARG A 203 25.88 4.68 8.98
N VAL A 204 26.23 5.10 10.19
CA VAL A 204 27.58 4.92 10.73
C VAL A 204 27.39 4.09 11.98
N ILE A 205 28.08 2.94 12.07
CA ILE A 205 27.88 1.96 13.15
C ILE A 205 29.20 1.74 13.88
N GLY A 206 29.15 1.80 15.21
CA GLY A 206 30.28 1.61 16.11
C GLY A 206 30.08 0.37 16.98
N TYR A 207 31.07 -0.51 16.94
CA TYR A 207 31.10 -1.79 17.67
C TYR A 207 32.25 -1.72 18.68
N PRO A 208 31.97 -1.45 19.96
CA PRO A 208 32.97 -1.64 21.01
C PRO A 208 33.31 -3.12 21.15
N PRO A 209 34.46 -3.45 21.76
CA PRO A 209 34.79 -4.82 22.15
C PRO A 209 33.63 -5.48 22.93
N LEU A 210 33.38 -6.76 22.68
CA LEU A 210 32.48 -7.55 23.52
C LEU A 210 33.10 -7.75 24.91
N PRO A 211 32.35 -7.57 26.01
CA PRO A 211 32.76 -8.03 27.33
C PRO A 211 32.86 -9.56 27.38
N ASP A 212 33.66 -10.08 28.32
CA ASP A 212 33.98 -11.52 28.45
C ASP A 212 32.77 -12.42 28.78
N ASP A 213 31.62 -11.84 29.16
CA ASP A 213 30.38 -12.55 29.51
C ASP A 213 29.37 -12.68 28.35
N HIS A 214 29.66 -12.12 27.16
CA HIS A 214 28.73 -12.11 26.04
C HIS A 214 28.78 -13.41 25.21
N ASP A 215 27.62 -13.80 24.66
CA ASP A 215 27.44 -14.97 23.79
C ASP A 215 28.06 -14.86 22.37
N GLY A 216 28.96 -13.89 22.16
CA GLY A 216 29.79 -13.80 20.96
C GLY A 216 29.08 -13.28 19.71
N ILE A 217 27.93 -12.60 19.84
CA ILE A 217 27.17 -11.97 18.74
C ILE A 217 27.05 -10.47 19.00
N SER A 218 27.41 -9.62 18.02
CA SER A 218 27.40 -8.16 18.18
C SER A 218 26.21 -7.50 17.48
N CYS A 219 25.74 -8.08 16.38
CA CYS A 219 24.45 -7.80 15.77
C CYS A 219 23.90 -9.09 15.13
N GLY A 220 22.58 -9.31 15.23
CA GLY A 220 21.90 -10.47 14.64
C GLY A 220 21.92 -10.48 13.11
N ALA A 221 21.12 -11.34 12.50
CA ALA A 221 20.99 -11.42 11.04
C ALA A 221 20.28 -10.18 10.47
N HIS A 222 20.95 -9.41 9.60
CA HIS A 222 20.48 -8.13 9.04
C HIS A 222 20.92 -7.96 7.56
N LYS A 223 20.99 -6.72 7.03
CA LYS A 223 21.33 -6.41 5.62
C LYS A 223 22.39 -5.29 5.45
N PHE A 224 23.38 -5.53 4.57
CA PHE A 224 24.48 -4.70 4.00
C PHE A 224 25.60 -4.20 4.93
N LEU A 225 26.87 -4.07 4.45
CA LEU A 225 27.93 -3.26 5.09
C LEU A 225 29.28 -3.09 4.33
N TYR A 226 29.84 -1.85 4.25
CA TYR A 226 31.30 -1.60 4.14
C TYR A 226 31.90 -1.39 5.54
N ALA A 227 33.05 -2.00 5.83
CA ALA A 227 33.62 -2.05 7.18
C ALA A 227 35.13 -1.79 7.24
N ASP A 228 35.58 -1.35 8.43
CA ASP A 228 37.00 -1.36 8.76
C ASP A 228 37.61 -2.78 8.70
N PRO A 229 38.94 -2.93 8.55
CA PRO A 229 39.60 -4.20 8.24
C PRO A 229 39.69 -5.17 9.43
N THR A 230 38.65 -5.25 10.27
CA THR A 230 38.50 -6.28 11.30
C THR A 230 38.07 -7.62 10.64
N PRO A 231 38.90 -8.68 10.65
CA PRO A 231 38.59 -9.95 10.01
C PRO A 231 37.55 -10.77 10.77
N SER A 232 36.88 -11.68 10.07
CA SER A 232 35.77 -12.53 10.52
C SER A 232 34.54 -11.78 11.07
N ALA A 233 34.49 -10.45 10.92
CA ALA A 233 33.47 -9.62 11.53
C ALA A 233 32.09 -9.72 10.86
N LEU A 234 32.03 -9.95 9.56
CA LEU A 234 30.80 -10.12 8.77
C LEU A 234 30.72 -11.56 8.25
N GLN A 235 29.60 -12.24 8.44
CA GLN A 235 29.39 -13.61 7.95
C GLN A 235 28.09 -13.73 7.14
N VAL A 236 28.15 -14.37 5.97
CA VAL A 236 27.03 -14.58 5.04
C VAL A 236 26.62 -16.05 5.02
N PHE A 237 25.32 -16.34 5.07
CA PHE A 237 24.78 -17.70 5.09
C PHE A 237 24.30 -18.14 3.70
N LEU A 238 24.96 -19.15 3.11
CA LEU A 238 24.56 -19.76 1.85
C LEU A 238 23.85 -21.10 2.08
N GLN A 239 22.59 -21.21 1.63
CA GLN A 239 21.90 -22.50 1.49
C GLN A 239 22.53 -23.34 0.37
N GLN A 240 22.35 -24.65 0.40
CA GLN A 240 22.92 -25.58 -0.58
C GLN A 240 21.88 -26.14 -1.56
N PRO A 241 22.30 -26.58 -2.77
CA PRO A 241 21.37 -27.12 -3.76
C PRO A 241 20.80 -28.47 -3.32
N GLY A 242 19.48 -28.63 -3.40
CA GLY A 242 18.79 -29.91 -3.16
C GLY A 242 18.00 -29.98 -1.85
N GLY A 243 18.20 -29.03 -0.93
CA GLY A 243 17.32 -28.88 0.24
C GLY A 243 15.87 -28.64 -0.21
N LYS A 244 14.92 -29.35 0.41
CA LYS A 244 13.49 -29.14 0.14
C LYS A 244 13.04 -27.80 0.72
N ASP A 245 12.09 -27.15 0.05
CA ASP A 245 11.17 -26.22 0.72
C ASP A 245 10.28 -27.01 1.69
N THR A 246 10.81 -27.30 2.88
CA THR A 246 9.98 -27.68 4.03
C THR A 246 9.18 -26.46 4.45
N VAL A 247 7.86 -26.55 4.34
CA VAL A 247 6.89 -25.47 4.67
C VAL A 247 6.74 -25.28 6.19
N ASP A 248 7.87 -25.25 6.89
CA ASP A 248 8.04 -25.06 8.34
C ASP A 248 9.06 -23.92 8.53
N HIS A 249 8.65 -22.71 8.17
CA HIS A 249 9.52 -21.55 7.92
C HIS A 249 10.11 -20.88 9.18
N GLY A 250 10.22 -21.60 10.30
CA GLY A 250 10.58 -21.03 11.60
C GLY A 250 12.06 -21.11 11.93
N LEU A 251 12.71 -19.97 12.21
CA LEU A 251 13.73 -19.87 13.29
C LEU A 251 14.75 -21.03 13.37
N PRO A 252 15.43 -21.45 12.29
CA PRO A 252 16.38 -22.56 12.32
C PRO A 252 17.51 -22.24 13.29
N ARG A 253 17.82 -23.22 14.13
CA ARG A 253 18.25 -22.96 15.51
C ARG A 253 19.72 -22.58 15.59
N GLU A 254 20.07 -21.71 16.54
CA GLU A 254 21.48 -21.33 16.79
C GLU A 254 22.44 -22.52 17.03
N GLN A 255 21.88 -23.73 17.23
CA GLN A 255 22.59 -25.02 17.20
C GLN A 255 21.81 -26.12 16.40
N GLY A 256 21.55 -25.93 15.10
CA GLY A 256 21.52 -27.03 14.11
C GLY A 256 20.33 -27.18 13.14
N ASN A 257 20.65 -27.77 11.99
CA ASN A 257 19.82 -28.37 10.91
C ASN A 257 18.94 -27.46 10.03
N GLU A 258 19.57 -26.85 9.01
CA GLU A 258 18.93 -26.31 7.78
C GLU A 258 20.00 -26.07 6.69
N GLU A 259 19.93 -26.69 5.50
CA GLU A 259 21.13 -27.10 4.73
C GLU A 259 22.05 -26.01 4.11
N GLY A 260 22.73 -25.19 4.93
CA GLY A 260 23.66 -24.14 4.50
C GLY A 260 24.95 -23.95 5.31
N VAL A 261 25.82 -23.04 4.86
CA VAL A 261 27.15 -22.74 5.40
C VAL A 261 27.34 -21.24 5.58
N TRP A 262 28.00 -20.84 6.67
CA TRP A 262 28.44 -19.45 6.91
C TRP A 262 29.82 -19.20 6.27
N LEU A 263 29.91 -18.26 5.33
CA LEU A 263 31.16 -17.72 4.79
C LEU A 263 31.55 -16.42 5.51
N ASN A 264 32.83 -16.15 5.66
CA ASN A 264 33.31 -14.82 6.08
C ASN A 264 33.33 -13.86 4.88
N ALA A 265 32.91 -12.62 5.09
CA ALA A 265 33.05 -11.51 4.14
C ALA A 265 34.08 -10.51 4.68
N ASP A 266 35.35 -10.94 4.71
CA ASP A 266 36.46 -10.15 5.23
C ASP A 266 36.76 -8.96 4.28
N PRO A 267 37.02 -7.73 4.78
CA PRO A 267 37.20 -6.56 3.91
C PRO A 267 38.42 -6.69 2.98
N ILE A 268 38.18 -6.48 1.68
CA ILE A 268 39.22 -6.46 0.64
C ILE A 268 39.54 -4.99 0.30
N PRO A 269 40.81 -4.54 0.34
CA PRO A 269 41.18 -3.18 -0.03
C PRO A 269 40.72 -2.83 -1.46
N GLY A 270 40.15 -1.64 -1.64
CA GLY A 270 39.55 -1.20 -2.91
C GLY A 270 38.12 -1.69 -3.16
N CYS A 271 37.61 -2.63 -2.35
CA CYS A 271 36.26 -3.17 -2.50
C CYS A 271 35.28 -2.70 -1.42
N VAL A 272 34.01 -2.62 -1.80
CA VAL A 272 32.87 -2.63 -0.87
C VAL A 272 32.18 -4.00 -0.92
N VAL A 273 31.60 -4.45 0.20
CA VAL A 273 30.75 -5.66 0.20
C VAL A 273 29.33 -5.24 -0.14
N CYS A 274 28.75 -5.86 -1.16
CA CYS A 274 27.40 -5.62 -1.63
C CYS A 274 26.51 -6.85 -1.42
N ASN A 275 25.24 -6.62 -1.10
CA ASN A 275 24.21 -7.65 -1.16
C ASN A 275 22.90 -7.14 -1.75
N ILE A 276 22.03 -8.08 -2.11
CA ILE A 276 20.71 -7.80 -2.68
C ILE A 276 19.66 -7.58 -1.59
N GLY A 277 18.88 -6.50 -1.74
CA GLY A 277 17.78 -6.12 -0.85
C GLY A 277 16.43 -6.73 -1.25
N GLU A 278 15.44 -6.57 -0.38
CA GLU A 278 14.09 -7.14 -0.53
C GLU A 278 13.33 -6.58 -1.75
N MET A 279 13.61 -5.33 -2.14
CA MET A 279 13.02 -4.71 -3.34
C MET A 279 13.50 -5.37 -4.64
N TRP A 280 14.75 -5.82 -4.68
CA TRP A 280 15.27 -6.61 -5.79
C TRP A 280 14.69 -8.03 -5.83
N GLU A 281 14.35 -8.61 -4.67
CA GLU A 281 13.67 -9.91 -4.60
C GLU A 281 12.22 -9.81 -5.14
N ILE A 282 11.55 -8.67 -4.97
CA ILE A 282 10.26 -8.37 -5.63
C ILE A 282 10.47 -8.08 -7.13
N TRP A 283 11.37 -7.16 -7.50
CA TRP A 283 11.69 -6.83 -8.90
C TRP A 283 12.09 -8.06 -9.74
N THR A 284 12.66 -9.11 -9.13
CA THR A 284 13.09 -10.33 -9.84
C THR A 284 12.23 -11.57 -9.58
N ASP A 285 11.08 -11.42 -8.92
CA ASP A 285 10.16 -12.52 -8.59
C ASP A 285 10.87 -13.69 -7.86
N GLY A 286 11.81 -13.36 -6.97
CA GLY A 286 12.63 -14.31 -6.21
C GLY A 286 13.85 -14.90 -6.95
N LEU A 287 14.15 -14.49 -8.20
CA LEU A 287 15.34 -14.95 -8.92
C LEU A 287 16.65 -14.44 -8.30
N TYR A 288 16.67 -13.20 -7.78
CA TYR A 288 17.74 -12.72 -6.90
C TYR A 288 17.31 -12.88 -5.44
N LYS A 289 18.14 -13.54 -4.62
CA LYS A 289 17.82 -13.84 -3.21
C LYS A 289 18.42 -12.81 -2.25
N SER A 290 17.64 -12.36 -1.27
CA SER A 290 18.10 -11.37 -0.29
C SER A 290 18.73 -12.02 0.96
N THR A 291 19.94 -12.56 0.76
CA THR A 291 20.66 -13.49 1.65
C THR A 291 20.92 -13.02 3.08
N LEU A 292 20.72 -13.94 4.03
CA LEU A 292 20.95 -13.75 5.47
C LEU A 292 22.44 -13.60 5.81
N HIS A 293 22.76 -12.68 6.72
CA HIS A 293 24.13 -12.45 7.22
C HIS A 293 24.15 -11.72 8.56
N ARG A 294 25.20 -11.92 9.36
CA ARG A 294 25.33 -11.45 10.76
C ARG A 294 26.67 -10.75 11.03
N VAL A 295 26.76 -9.99 12.12
CA VAL A 295 28.03 -9.39 12.56
C VAL A 295 28.48 -9.95 13.92
N ILE A 296 29.69 -10.51 13.93
CA ILE A 296 30.36 -11.13 15.08
C ILE A 296 31.70 -10.41 15.28
N HIS A 297 31.68 -9.33 16.08
CA HIS A 297 32.90 -8.60 16.43
C HIS A 297 33.56 -9.24 17.66
N ARG A 298 34.66 -9.97 17.43
CA ARG A 298 35.48 -10.61 18.48
C ARG A 298 36.82 -9.92 18.73
N GLY A 299 37.03 -8.73 18.15
CA GLY A 299 38.24 -7.96 18.32
C GLY A 299 38.25 -7.13 19.60
N SER A 300 39.43 -6.91 20.17
CA SER A 300 39.65 -5.94 21.26
C SER A 300 39.74 -4.48 20.77
N ASN A 301 39.68 -4.26 19.46
CA ASN A 301 39.59 -2.94 18.84
C ASN A 301 38.15 -2.42 18.84
N TYR A 302 37.99 -1.09 18.82
CA TYR A 302 36.70 -0.49 18.45
C TYR A 302 36.56 -0.57 16.91
N ARG A 303 35.57 -1.32 16.45
CA ARG A 303 35.25 -1.48 15.02
C ARG A 303 34.26 -0.41 14.57
N ALA A 304 34.48 0.18 13.40
CA ALA A 304 33.50 1.07 12.76
C ALA A 304 33.18 0.64 11.33
N SER A 305 32.00 0.98 10.85
CA SER A 305 31.51 0.52 9.56
C SER A 305 30.35 1.39 9.04
N VAL A 306 30.26 1.59 7.73
CA VAL A 306 29.36 2.55 7.07
C VAL A 306 28.54 1.84 5.98
N PRO A 307 27.32 1.35 6.27
CA PRO A 307 26.43 0.82 5.25
C PRO A 307 25.72 1.98 4.55
N PHE A 308 25.71 1.94 3.22
CA PHE A 308 24.88 2.80 2.39
C PHE A 308 23.84 1.95 1.67
N PHE A 309 22.58 2.28 1.86
CA PHE A 309 21.43 1.63 1.26
C PHE A 309 20.97 2.47 0.07
N PHE A 310 21.28 2.00 -1.14
CA PHE A 310 20.74 2.55 -2.37
C PHE A 310 19.36 1.92 -2.63
N GLU A 311 18.31 2.68 -2.33
CA GLU A 311 16.93 2.22 -2.26
C GLU A 311 16.07 2.86 -3.37
N PRO A 312 14.85 2.37 -3.65
CA PRO A 312 13.94 3.00 -4.60
C PRO A 312 13.60 4.46 -4.27
N ASN A 313 13.06 5.20 -5.24
CA ASN A 313 12.36 6.45 -4.99
C ASN A 313 11.21 6.19 -4.00
N TYR A 314 10.89 7.16 -3.14
CA TYR A 314 9.92 6.93 -2.05
C TYR A 314 8.54 6.45 -2.57
N ASP A 315 8.06 7.03 -3.66
CA ASP A 315 6.76 6.68 -4.27
C ASP A 315 6.90 5.65 -5.42
N ALA A 316 8.03 4.95 -5.52
CA ALA A 316 8.24 3.92 -6.55
C ALA A 316 7.32 2.72 -6.34
N LEU A 317 6.55 2.36 -7.38
CA LEU A 317 5.92 1.05 -7.50
C LEU A 317 6.97 -0.01 -7.87
N VAL A 318 7.36 -0.80 -6.88
CA VAL A 318 8.24 -1.97 -7.03
C VAL A 318 7.35 -3.17 -7.39
N LYS A 319 7.51 -3.67 -8.61
CA LYS A 319 6.79 -4.82 -9.17
C LYS A 319 7.74 -5.74 -9.95
N PRO A 320 7.46 -7.05 -10.07
CA PRO A 320 8.23 -7.96 -10.91
C PRO A 320 8.50 -7.42 -12.31
N LEU A 321 9.77 -7.37 -12.70
CA LEU A 321 10.25 -6.83 -13.98
C LEU A 321 10.05 -7.87 -15.10
N PRO A 322 9.50 -7.51 -16.27
CA PRO A 322 9.25 -8.49 -17.32
C PRO A 322 10.52 -9.18 -17.82
N GLY A 323 11.65 -8.45 -17.91
CA GLY A 323 12.97 -9.04 -18.19
C GLY A 323 13.40 -10.10 -17.17
N ALA A 324 13.16 -9.88 -15.87
CA ALA A 324 13.47 -10.88 -14.86
C ALA A 324 12.55 -12.10 -14.91
N LEU A 325 11.27 -11.92 -15.26
CA LEU A 325 10.32 -13.02 -15.49
C LEU A 325 10.74 -13.87 -16.71
N ARG A 326 11.17 -13.24 -17.81
CA ARG A 326 11.81 -13.93 -18.96
C ARG A 326 13.05 -14.69 -18.51
N LYS A 327 13.94 -14.05 -17.75
CA LYS A 327 15.20 -14.64 -17.25
C LYS A 327 14.98 -15.84 -16.32
N LYS A 328 13.93 -15.80 -15.50
CA LYS A 328 13.50 -16.88 -14.63
C LYS A 328 13.01 -18.07 -15.46
N ALA A 329 12.12 -17.84 -16.43
CA ALA A 329 11.61 -18.86 -17.35
C ALA A 329 12.74 -19.50 -18.21
N GLU A 330 13.67 -18.70 -18.74
CA GLU A 330 14.88 -19.18 -19.42
C GLU A 330 15.72 -20.13 -18.55
N THR A 331 15.72 -19.91 -17.23
CA THR A 331 16.53 -20.66 -16.26
C THR A 331 15.85 -21.95 -15.78
N THR A 332 14.51 -21.97 -15.68
CA THR A 332 13.73 -23.15 -15.28
C THR A 332 13.32 -24.03 -16.46
N GLY A 333 13.29 -23.50 -17.68
CA GLY A 333 12.77 -24.19 -18.87
C GLY A 333 11.24 -24.17 -18.96
N GLU A 334 10.59 -23.27 -18.21
CA GLU A 334 9.13 -23.10 -18.16
C GLU A 334 8.68 -21.96 -19.07
N GLU A 335 7.36 -21.81 -19.27
CA GLU A 335 6.80 -20.59 -19.86
C GLU A 335 6.83 -19.41 -18.87
N VAL A 336 6.69 -18.17 -19.38
CA VAL A 336 6.67 -16.95 -18.55
C VAL A 336 5.37 -16.89 -17.75
N GLY A 337 5.38 -17.51 -16.56
CA GLY A 337 4.23 -17.58 -15.65
C GLY A 337 3.81 -16.24 -15.05
N LYS A 338 2.67 -16.25 -14.36
CA LYS A 338 2.22 -15.10 -13.54
C LYS A 338 3.22 -14.86 -12.40
N PRO A 339 3.51 -13.60 -12.03
CA PRO A 339 4.43 -13.32 -10.93
C PRO A 339 3.90 -13.86 -9.60
N VAL A 340 4.82 -14.30 -8.74
CA VAL A 340 4.54 -14.82 -7.39
C VAL A 340 4.62 -13.69 -6.35
N ARG A 341 5.49 -12.70 -6.54
CA ARG A 341 5.71 -11.60 -5.58
C ARG A 341 4.75 -10.44 -5.80
N THR A 342 3.99 -10.10 -4.76
CA THR A 342 3.10 -8.93 -4.72
C THR A 342 3.86 -7.63 -4.93
N SER A 343 3.27 -6.71 -5.70
CA SER A 343 3.84 -5.37 -5.92
C SER A 343 3.63 -4.45 -4.71
N VAL A 344 4.57 -3.55 -4.45
CA VAL A 344 4.53 -2.61 -3.31
C VAL A 344 4.92 -1.19 -3.72
N VAL A 345 4.36 -0.17 -3.06
CA VAL A 345 4.91 1.19 -3.13
C VAL A 345 5.94 1.35 -2.01
N TYR A 346 7.18 1.68 -2.37
CA TYR A 346 8.33 1.57 -1.46
C TYR A 346 8.15 2.30 -0.12
N GLY A 347 7.69 3.54 -0.15
CA GLY A 347 7.43 4.35 1.05
C GLY A 347 6.30 3.80 1.93
N LYS A 348 5.28 3.17 1.35
CA LYS A 348 4.18 2.53 2.11
C LYS A 348 4.69 1.26 2.82
N PHE A 349 5.54 0.51 2.14
CA PHE A 349 6.28 -0.64 2.69
C PHE A 349 7.22 -0.22 3.84
N LEU A 350 7.99 0.87 3.68
CA LEU A 350 8.83 1.41 4.76
C LEU A 350 8.00 1.86 5.97
N LEU A 351 6.90 2.60 5.76
CA LEU A 351 6.01 3.03 6.84
C LEU A 351 5.41 1.85 7.59
N GLY A 352 5.02 0.77 6.91
CA GLY A 352 4.52 -0.44 7.58
C GLY A 352 5.57 -1.10 8.48
N LYS A 353 6.83 -1.18 8.02
CA LYS A 353 7.94 -1.68 8.86
C LYS A 353 8.24 -0.75 10.04
N ALA A 354 8.17 0.57 9.85
CA ALA A 354 8.34 1.56 10.91
C ALA A 354 7.21 1.51 11.96
N ALA A 355 5.96 1.36 11.54
CA ALA A 355 4.81 1.20 12.44
C ALA A 355 4.95 -0.05 13.33
N ILE A 356 5.34 -1.19 12.75
CA ILE A 356 5.63 -2.42 13.51
C ILE A 356 6.84 -2.25 14.44
N ALA A 357 7.84 -1.45 14.05
CA ALA A 357 9.01 -1.16 14.89
C ALA A 357 8.65 -0.36 16.16
N ASN A 358 7.60 0.46 16.13
CA ASN A 358 7.14 1.29 17.25
C ASN A 358 6.29 0.53 18.30
N LEU A 359 5.89 -0.72 18.02
CA LEU A 359 5.20 -1.55 19.01
C LEU A 359 6.12 -1.88 20.21
N SER A 360 5.54 -1.95 21.41
CA SER A 360 6.24 -2.48 22.59
C SER A 360 6.42 -4.01 22.51
N ALA A 361 7.47 -4.55 23.14
CA ALA A 361 7.44 -5.94 23.56
C ALA A 361 6.40 -6.09 24.69
N PRO A 362 5.60 -7.18 24.74
CA PRO A 362 5.72 -8.40 23.93
C PRO A 362 5.04 -8.33 22.54
N THR A 363 4.15 -7.36 22.30
CA THR A 363 3.32 -7.25 21.08
C THR A 363 4.14 -7.23 19.79
N LYS A 364 5.26 -6.50 19.78
CA LYS A 364 6.20 -6.42 18.65
C LYS A 364 6.75 -7.79 18.26
N ASP A 365 7.15 -8.61 19.23
CA ASP A 365 7.70 -9.94 18.96
C ASP A 365 6.62 -10.89 18.44
N LEU A 366 5.38 -10.78 18.92
CA LEU A 366 4.24 -11.55 18.37
C LEU A 366 3.95 -11.18 16.92
N VAL A 367 3.79 -9.88 16.62
CA VAL A 367 3.59 -9.39 15.25
C VAL A 367 4.73 -9.85 14.35
N GLN A 368 5.98 -9.63 14.75
CA GLN A 368 7.15 -10.01 13.96
C GLN A 368 7.30 -11.53 13.72
N LYS A 369 6.70 -12.37 14.57
CA LYS A 369 6.72 -13.82 14.44
C LYS A 369 5.59 -14.36 13.58
N VAL A 370 4.40 -13.75 13.65
CA VAL A 370 3.29 -14.05 12.73
C VAL A 370 3.54 -13.49 11.32
N THR A 371 4.24 -12.36 11.21
CA THR A 371 4.60 -11.70 9.93
C THR A 371 5.98 -12.12 9.39
N ALA A 372 6.60 -13.17 9.93
CA ALA A 372 8.00 -13.50 9.66
C ALA A 372 8.31 -13.82 8.18
N ASN A 373 7.29 -14.29 7.44
CA ASN A 373 7.47 -14.85 6.09
C ASN A 373 7.25 -13.84 4.94
N GLY A 374 6.71 -12.64 5.21
CA GLY A 374 6.48 -11.66 4.14
C GLY A 374 5.61 -10.47 4.50
N THR A 375 5.47 -9.57 3.53
CA THR A 375 4.61 -8.37 3.55
C THR A 375 3.11 -8.67 3.47
N GLU A 376 2.73 -9.95 3.32
CA GLU A 376 1.38 -10.43 3.03
C GLU A 376 0.32 -9.99 4.07
N LEU A 377 0.75 -9.71 5.29
CA LEU A 377 -0.11 -9.23 6.38
C LEU A 377 -0.13 -7.69 6.52
N LEU A 378 0.55 -6.94 5.66
CA LEU A 378 0.43 -5.47 5.60
C LEU A 378 -0.79 -4.99 4.79
N GLY A 379 -1.39 -5.85 3.96
CA GLY A 379 -2.56 -5.53 3.15
C GLY A 379 -2.30 -5.68 1.65
N GLU A 380 -3.26 -6.29 0.96
CA GLU A 380 -3.24 -6.57 -0.50
C GLU A 380 -3.39 -5.28 -1.32
N THR A 381 -4.24 -4.34 -0.87
CA THR A 381 -4.48 -3.06 -1.56
C THR A 381 -3.82 -1.87 -0.85
N GLU A 382 -3.70 -0.73 -1.53
CA GLU A 382 -3.21 0.50 -0.91
C GLU A 382 -4.10 0.99 0.26
N ALA A 383 -5.41 0.76 0.14
CA ALA A 383 -6.39 1.10 1.18
C ALA A 383 -6.23 0.19 2.41
N ASP A 384 -5.98 -1.11 2.19
CA ASP A 384 -5.65 -2.04 3.25
C ASP A 384 -4.35 -1.62 3.95
N GLN A 385 -3.29 -1.28 3.21
CA GLN A 385 -2.00 -0.85 3.78
C GLN A 385 -2.13 0.43 4.62
N ALA A 386 -2.92 1.41 4.17
CA ALA A 386 -3.23 2.59 4.97
C ALA A 386 -4.04 2.25 6.24
N SER A 387 -5.02 1.35 6.12
CA SER A 387 -5.86 0.86 7.24
C SER A 387 -5.02 0.11 8.28
N VAL A 388 -4.20 -0.85 7.84
CA VAL A 388 -3.33 -1.68 8.67
C VAL A 388 -2.31 -0.84 9.41
N ASN A 389 -1.56 0.02 8.72
CA ASN A 389 -0.56 0.89 9.35
C ASN A 389 -1.20 1.81 10.41
N GLY A 390 -2.34 2.44 10.09
CA GLY A 390 -3.07 3.30 11.02
C GLY A 390 -3.70 2.57 12.23
N TRP A 391 -3.86 1.25 12.18
CA TRP A 391 -4.24 0.43 13.35
C TRP A 391 -3.03 -0.04 14.16
N ILE A 392 -1.90 -0.35 13.51
CA ILE A 392 -0.64 -0.67 14.18
C ILE A 392 -0.14 0.54 15.00
N GLU A 393 -0.20 1.74 14.44
CA GLU A 393 0.14 2.98 15.17
C GLU A 393 -0.73 3.21 16.41
N LYS A 394 -2.05 3.00 16.30
CA LYS A 394 -2.98 3.10 17.44
C LYS A 394 -2.70 2.06 18.53
N ALA A 395 -2.27 0.86 18.15
CA ALA A 395 -1.85 -0.19 19.08
C ALA A 395 -0.52 0.19 19.77
N ALA A 396 0.46 0.71 19.02
CA ALA A 396 1.74 1.19 19.55
C ALA A 396 1.59 2.36 20.53
N GLN A 397 0.67 3.29 20.25
CA GLN A 397 0.33 4.42 21.11
C GLN A 397 -0.43 4.02 22.40
N GLY A 398 -0.94 2.78 22.48
CA GLY A 398 -1.75 2.30 23.60
C GLY A 398 -3.09 3.03 23.76
N ASP A 399 -3.57 3.75 22.75
CA ASP A 399 -4.83 4.52 22.84
C ASP A 399 -6.05 3.59 22.83
N VAL A 400 -6.01 2.52 22.04
CA VAL A 400 -7.13 1.56 21.88
C VAL A 400 -7.40 0.70 23.11
N VAL A 401 -6.47 0.63 24.07
CA VAL A 401 -6.58 -0.20 25.28
C VAL A 401 -7.01 0.58 26.53
N LYS A 402 -7.20 1.90 26.42
CA LYS A 402 -7.63 2.76 27.53
C LYS A 402 -9.08 2.47 27.92
N GLU A 403 -9.38 2.55 29.22
CA GLU A 403 -10.62 2.05 29.84
C GLU A 403 -11.92 2.66 29.27
N GLY A 404 -11.87 3.87 28.69
CA GLY A 404 -12.99 4.47 27.94
C GLY A 404 -13.10 4.04 26.47
N ASN A 405 -11.99 3.66 25.83
CA ASN A 405 -11.91 3.41 24.38
C ASN A 405 -12.32 1.99 23.98
N LEU A 406 -12.31 1.03 24.91
CA LEU A 406 -12.78 -0.34 24.66
C LEU A 406 -14.23 -0.40 24.15
N LYS A 407 -15.10 0.54 24.56
CA LYS A 407 -16.49 0.63 24.07
C LYS A 407 -16.55 1.09 22.62
N ASN A 408 -15.79 2.12 22.27
CA ASN A 408 -15.66 2.59 20.88
C ASN A 408 -15.07 1.49 19.98
N LEU A 409 -14.12 0.71 20.50
CA LEU A 409 -13.55 -0.44 19.80
C LEU A 409 -14.58 -1.58 19.65
N ASN A 410 -15.41 -1.85 20.67
CA ASN A 410 -16.51 -2.81 20.60
C ASN A 410 -17.53 -2.44 19.52
N GLU A 411 -17.92 -1.17 19.44
CA GLU A 411 -18.78 -0.67 18.35
C GLU A 411 -18.09 -0.84 16.98
N THR A 412 -16.82 -0.44 16.86
CA THR A 412 -16.00 -0.60 15.64
C THR A 412 -15.86 -2.07 15.20
N LEU A 413 -15.79 -3.00 16.14
CA LEU A 413 -15.68 -4.45 15.91
C LEU A 413 -17.02 -5.14 15.70
N THR A 414 -18.16 -4.46 15.90
CA THR A 414 -19.48 -5.10 15.77
C THR A 414 -19.76 -5.61 14.34
N PRO A 415 -19.46 -4.87 13.25
CA PRO A 415 -19.61 -5.37 11.89
C PRO A 415 -18.35 -6.09 11.34
N LYS A 416 -17.28 -6.29 12.14
CA LYS A 416 -15.95 -6.68 11.63
C LYS A 416 -15.43 -8.02 12.15
N THR A 417 -14.97 -8.89 11.26
CA THR A 417 -14.20 -10.10 11.62
C THR A 417 -12.73 -9.77 11.91
N TYR A 418 -12.14 -8.87 11.14
CA TYR A 418 -10.77 -8.36 11.28
C TYR A 418 -10.78 -6.82 11.33
N ILE A 419 -9.84 -6.19 12.03
CA ILE A 419 -9.91 -4.76 12.36
C ILE A 419 -9.69 -3.85 11.14
N ALA A 420 -8.75 -4.22 10.28
CA ALA A 420 -8.30 -3.40 9.15
C ALA A 420 -8.95 -3.78 7.82
N THR A 421 -9.06 -5.09 7.53
CA THR A 421 -9.50 -5.66 6.24
C THR A 421 -10.54 -6.79 6.45
N ASN A 422 -10.75 -7.68 5.47
CA ASN A 422 -11.59 -8.87 5.59
C ASN A 422 -10.79 -10.18 5.85
N TYR A 423 -9.48 -10.09 6.01
CA TYR A 423 -8.55 -11.20 6.27
C TYR A 423 -7.64 -10.85 7.46
N LEU A 424 -6.88 -11.82 7.97
CA LEU A 424 -5.94 -11.58 9.07
C LEU A 424 -4.82 -10.63 8.63
N THR A 425 -4.51 -9.62 9.43
CA THR A 425 -3.42 -8.67 9.15
C THR A 425 -2.50 -8.45 10.35
N ALA A 426 -1.36 -7.79 10.12
CA ALA A 426 -0.43 -7.36 11.17
C ALA A 426 -1.09 -6.40 12.17
N ALA A 427 -2.11 -5.63 11.74
CA ALA A 427 -2.93 -4.80 12.62
C ALA A 427 -3.75 -5.64 13.61
N ASP A 428 -4.27 -6.79 13.21
CA ASP A 428 -5.01 -7.68 14.10
C ASP A 428 -4.12 -8.29 15.18
N VAL A 429 -2.92 -8.73 14.78
CA VAL A 429 -1.92 -9.29 15.70
C VAL A 429 -1.40 -8.21 16.66
N ALA A 430 -1.21 -6.98 16.18
CA ALA A 430 -0.83 -5.84 17.00
C ALA A 430 -1.92 -5.46 18.01
N LEU A 431 -3.18 -5.39 17.55
CA LEU A 431 -4.33 -5.07 18.40
C LEU A 431 -4.59 -6.17 19.44
N TYR A 432 -4.52 -7.45 19.05
CA TYR A 432 -4.61 -8.58 19.98
C TYR A 432 -3.54 -8.52 21.06
N GLY A 433 -2.27 -8.33 20.68
CA GLY A 433 -1.17 -8.26 21.64
C GLY A 433 -1.28 -7.07 22.59
N ALA A 434 -1.75 -5.91 22.09
CA ALA A 434 -2.03 -4.74 22.92
C ALA A 434 -3.22 -4.97 23.87
N LEU A 435 -4.31 -5.57 23.39
CA LEU A 435 -5.51 -5.87 24.20
C LEU A 435 -5.24 -6.93 25.28
N HIS A 436 -4.33 -7.87 25.04
CA HIS A 436 -4.10 -9.05 25.88
C HIS A 436 -3.99 -8.76 27.39
N PRO A 437 -3.09 -7.88 27.88
CA PRO A 437 -2.97 -7.58 29.31
C PRO A 437 -4.23 -6.97 29.94
N VAL A 438 -5.13 -6.37 29.15
CA VAL A 438 -6.40 -5.83 29.64
C VAL A 438 -7.49 -6.90 29.60
N VAL A 439 -7.65 -7.59 28.47
CA VAL A 439 -8.69 -8.60 28.27
C VAL A 439 -8.49 -9.82 29.17
N ALA A 440 -7.24 -10.24 29.42
CA ALA A 440 -6.91 -11.30 30.37
C ALA A 440 -7.22 -10.95 31.84
N GLY A 441 -7.43 -9.65 32.15
CA GLY A 441 -7.81 -9.17 33.48
C GLY A 441 -9.31 -8.89 33.66
N LEU A 442 -10.13 -8.99 32.60
CA LEU A 442 -11.57 -8.72 32.68
C LEU A 442 -12.31 -9.83 33.43
N LYS A 443 -13.31 -9.45 34.24
CA LYS A 443 -14.26 -10.41 34.83
C LYS A 443 -15.42 -10.63 33.86
N SER A 444 -16.20 -11.68 34.08
CA SER A 444 -17.29 -12.08 33.19
C SER A 444 -18.29 -10.96 32.92
N GLN A 445 -18.67 -10.19 33.93
CA GLN A 445 -19.56 -9.03 33.78
C GLN A 445 -18.99 -7.97 32.81
N ASP A 446 -17.67 -7.78 32.79
CA ASP A 446 -17.00 -6.76 31.98
C ASP A 446 -16.84 -7.22 30.53
N TYR A 447 -16.45 -8.48 30.29
CA TYR A 447 -16.33 -9.02 28.94
C TYR A 447 -17.70 -9.36 28.30
N TYR A 448 -18.76 -9.59 29.10
CA TYR A 448 -20.15 -9.62 28.62
C TYR A 448 -20.64 -8.24 28.15
N ALA A 449 -20.12 -7.15 28.73
CA ALA A 449 -20.43 -5.79 28.28
C ALA A 449 -19.68 -5.37 27.01
N LEU A 450 -18.71 -6.18 26.54
CA LEU A 450 -17.88 -5.93 25.37
C LEU A 450 -17.91 -7.12 24.37
N PRO A 451 -19.10 -7.62 23.95
CA PRO A 451 -19.23 -8.89 23.24
C PRO A 451 -18.49 -8.93 21.89
N SER A 452 -18.36 -7.80 21.20
CA SER A 452 -17.64 -7.71 19.91
C SER A 452 -16.12 -7.71 20.11
N VAL A 453 -15.60 -7.11 21.18
CA VAL A 453 -14.18 -7.25 21.57
C VAL A 453 -13.89 -8.68 21.99
N THR A 454 -14.74 -9.28 22.83
CA THR A 454 -14.59 -10.65 23.33
C THR A 454 -14.57 -11.66 22.17
N ARG A 455 -15.55 -11.60 21.26
CA ARG A 455 -15.61 -12.41 20.03
C ARG A 455 -14.36 -12.21 19.15
N TYR A 456 -13.95 -10.96 18.95
CA TYR A 456 -12.80 -10.63 18.12
C TYR A 456 -11.50 -11.18 18.73
N PHE A 457 -11.29 -10.96 20.03
CA PHE A 457 -10.11 -11.42 20.75
C PHE A 457 -9.98 -12.95 20.70
N ASP A 458 -11.09 -13.68 20.93
CA ASP A 458 -11.10 -15.14 20.83
C ASP A 458 -10.85 -15.63 19.38
N HIS A 459 -11.45 -14.95 18.39
CA HIS A 459 -11.19 -15.24 16.98
C HIS A 459 -9.71 -15.04 16.61
N ILE A 460 -9.06 -13.94 17.04
CA ILE A 460 -7.64 -13.71 16.74
C ILE A 460 -6.73 -14.68 17.53
N GLN A 461 -6.98 -14.93 18.82
CA GLN A 461 -6.13 -15.84 19.62
C GLN A 461 -6.17 -17.29 19.12
N SER A 462 -7.25 -17.68 18.44
CA SER A 462 -7.45 -19.02 17.88
C SER A 462 -6.93 -19.18 16.44
N ARG A 463 -6.40 -18.13 15.79
CA ARG A 463 -5.78 -18.29 14.46
C ARG A 463 -4.48 -19.12 14.59
N PRO A 464 -4.26 -20.19 13.81
CA PRO A 464 -3.13 -21.10 14.00
C PRO A 464 -1.75 -20.44 14.07
N ALA A 465 -1.48 -19.47 13.19
CA ALA A 465 -0.21 -18.72 13.17
C ALA A 465 -0.04 -17.82 14.41
N VAL A 466 -1.12 -17.22 14.91
CA VAL A 466 -1.11 -16.38 16.12
C VAL A 466 -0.91 -17.24 17.36
N ARG A 467 -1.68 -18.34 17.50
CA ARG A 467 -1.61 -19.27 18.63
C ARG A 467 -0.22 -19.90 18.77
N SER A 468 0.31 -20.49 17.70
CA SER A 468 1.65 -21.09 17.69
C SER A 468 2.76 -20.08 17.99
N SER A 469 2.67 -18.85 17.44
CA SER A 469 3.60 -17.77 17.75
C SER A 469 3.55 -17.36 19.22
N ALA A 470 2.35 -17.21 19.76
CA ALA A 470 2.06 -16.84 21.15
C ALA A 470 2.53 -17.90 22.16
N ASP A 471 2.24 -19.17 21.92
CA ASP A 471 2.67 -20.30 22.75
C ASP A 471 4.20 -20.39 22.79
N ALA A 472 4.85 -20.29 21.62
CA ALA A 472 6.30 -20.26 21.51
C ALA A 472 6.94 -18.90 21.90
N LEU A 473 6.17 -17.95 22.43
CA LEU A 473 6.66 -16.73 23.10
C LEU A 473 6.38 -16.74 24.61
N GLN A 474 5.49 -17.63 25.10
CA GLN A 474 5.09 -17.82 26.50
C GLN A 474 4.55 -16.57 27.23
N GLN A 475 4.36 -15.45 26.52
CA GLN A 475 3.94 -14.15 27.06
C GLN A 475 2.45 -13.84 26.80
N PHE A 476 1.75 -14.70 26.04
CA PHE A 476 0.35 -14.53 25.64
C PHE A 476 -0.46 -15.80 25.95
N PRO A 477 -0.71 -16.14 27.23
CA PRO A 477 -1.55 -17.28 27.60
C PRO A 477 -2.96 -17.15 27.01
N THR A 478 -3.58 -18.28 26.65
CA THR A 478 -4.96 -18.30 26.14
C THR A 478 -5.94 -17.76 27.19
N VAL A 479 -6.79 -16.81 26.81
CA VAL A 479 -7.84 -16.28 27.69
C VAL A 479 -9.13 -17.05 27.42
N THR A 480 -9.69 -17.69 28.44
CA THR A 480 -10.95 -18.44 28.34
C THR A 480 -12.13 -17.60 28.80
N PHE A 481 -13.16 -17.49 27.96
CA PHE A 481 -14.41 -16.82 28.30
C PHE A 481 -15.47 -17.87 28.65
N ASP A 482 -16.09 -17.75 29.84
CA ASP A 482 -17.37 -18.40 30.10
C ASP A 482 -18.44 -17.78 29.20
N LEU A 483 -19.08 -18.61 28.37
CA LEU A 483 -20.19 -18.27 27.49
C LEU A 483 -21.51 -18.95 27.90
N GLU A 484 -21.47 -19.89 28.85
CA GLU A 484 -22.65 -20.63 29.34
C GLU A 484 -23.37 -19.82 30.45
N GLY A 485 -22.61 -19.09 31.26
CA GLY A 485 -23.11 -18.10 32.23
C GLY A 485 -23.52 -16.75 31.61
N ALA A 486 -23.52 -16.62 30.28
CA ALA A 486 -23.83 -15.37 29.60
C ALA A 486 -25.31 -14.95 29.77
N PRO A 487 -25.61 -13.69 30.16
CA PRO A 487 -26.99 -13.22 30.26
C PRO A 487 -27.74 -13.30 28.93
N SER A 488 -28.98 -13.79 28.96
CA SER A 488 -29.83 -13.92 27.76
C SER A 488 -30.11 -12.54 27.14
N VAL A 489 -29.59 -12.31 25.93
CA VAL A 489 -29.77 -11.03 25.22
C VAL A 489 -31.22 -10.86 24.78
N GLU A 490 -32.00 -10.08 25.52
CA GLU A 490 -33.33 -9.64 25.11
C GLU A 490 -33.25 -8.80 23.84
N ARG A 491 -33.46 -9.46 22.68
CA ARG A 491 -33.76 -8.76 21.43
C ARG A 491 -35.09 -8.04 21.59
N LYS A 492 -35.05 -6.75 21.96
CA LYS A 492 -36.22 -5.86 21.87
C LYS A 492 -36.79 -5.96 20.46
N ALA A 493 -38.02 -6.47 20.35
CA ALA A 493 -38.67 -6.68 19.07
C ALA A 493 -38.73 -5.37 18.28
N GLU A 494 -38.47 -5.45 16.97
CA GLU A 494 -38.60 -4.28 16.10
C GLU A 494 -40.01 -3.68 16.22
N PRO A 495 -40.16 -2.34 16.20
CA PRO A 495 -41.47 -1.72 16.21
C PRO A 495 -42.25 -2.17 14.97
N LYS A 496 -43.26 -3.03 15.15
CA LYS A 496 -44.09 -3.56 14.06
C LYS A 496 -44.54 -2.41 13.16
N LYS A 497 -44.07 -2.40 11.89
CA LYS A 497 -44.55 -1.46 10.87
C LYS A 497 -46.07 -1.55 10.85
N LYS A 498 -46.74 -0.41 11.07
CA LYS A 498 -48.18 -0.33 10.87
C LYS A 498 -48.48 -0.60 9.40
N GLU A 499 -49.10 -1.72 9.11
CA GLU A 499 -49.68 -1.98 7.80
C GLU A 499 -50.65 -0.85 7.46
N LYS A 500 -50.52 -0.28 6.26
CA LYS A 500 -51.55 0.63 5.74
C LYS A 500 -52.70 -0.23 5.27
N ALA A 501 -53.83 -0.18 5.98
CA ALA A 501 -55.06 -0.78 5.53
C ALA A 501 -55.41 -0.29 4.10
N PRO A 502 -55.93 -1.17 3.22
CA PRO A 502 -56.23 -0.81 1.84
C PRO A 502 -57.34 0.26 1.75
N LYS A 503 -57.30 1.08 0.70
CA LYS A 503 -58.41 1.98 0.36
C LYS A 503 -59.61 1.17 -0.18
N PRO A 504 -60.85 1.65 0.01
CA PRO A 504 -62.04 0.81 -0.11
C PRO A 504 -62.48 0.58 -1.56
N ALA A 505 -63.12 -0.57 -1.79
CA ALA A 505 -64.03 -0.79 -2.91
C ALA A 505 -65.38 -0.09 -2.67
N ALA A 506 -66.21 0.04 -3.72
CA ALA A 506 -67.52 0.65 -3.63
C ALA A 506 -68.53 -0.19 -2.82
N ALA A 507 -69.61 0.45 -2.34
CA ALA A 507 -70.60 -0.16 -1.48
C ALA A 507 -71.97 -0.34 -2.17
N GLU A 508 -72.66 -1.42 -1.81
CA GLU A 508 -74.11 -1.62 -1.91
C GLU A 508 -74.61 -2.18 -0.56
N GLY A 509 -75.91 -2.06 -0.24
CA GLY A 509 -76.52 -2.80 0.89
C GLY A 509 -76.95 -2.01 2.14
N ALA A 510 -77.79 -0.99 1.95
CA ALA A 510 -78.86 -0.44 2.82
C ALA A 510 -78.98 -0.71 4.35
N ALA A 511 -79.50 0.32 5.05
CA ALA A 511 -80.12 0.35 6.40
C ALA A 511 -79.16 0.18 7.62
N ASP A 512 -79.43 0.78 8.79
CA ASP A 512 -80.59 1.58 9.26
C ASP A 512 -80.15 2.80 10.12
N ALA A 513 -81.10 3.63 10.58
CA ALA A 513 -80.89 4.88 11.35
C ALA A 513 -81.71 4.88 12.68
N PRO A 514 -81.89 5.98 13.47
CA PRO A 514 -81.28 7.34 13.45
C PRO A 514 -80.88 7.95 14.84
N ALA A 515 -80.35 9.20 14.83
CA ALA A 515 -80.43 10.24 15.90
C ALA A 515 -79.71 9.99 17.28
N ALA A 516 -79.45 10.98 18.18
CA ALA A 516 -79.14 12.43 18.17
C ALA A 516 -78.69 12.82 19.64
N ASP A 517 -78.51 14.05 20.17
CA ASP A 517 -78.62 15.44 19.70
C ASP A 517 -77.72 16.43 20.52
N ARG A 518 -76.70 17.04 19.89
CA ARG A 518 -76.17 18.43 20.15
C ARG A 518 -75.48 18.88 21.47
N LYS A 519 -74.74 20.02 21.33
CA LYS A 519 -74.16 20.98 22.34
C LYS A 519 -72.98 20.47 23.19
N GLY A 520 -71.95 21.27 23.56
CA GLY A 520 -71.45 22.55 23.00
C GLY A 520 -71.58 23.81 23.89
N LYS A 521 -70.49 24.23 24.57
CA LYS A 521 -70.15 25.65 24.90
C LYS A 521 -68.74 25.82 25.53
N LYS A 522 -68.27 27.08 25.60
CA LYS A 522 -67.03 27.61 26.21
C LYS A 522 -67.39 28.65 27.31
N PRO A 523 -66.59 28.80 28.38
CA PRO A 523 -66.01 30.11 28.79
C PRO A 523 -64.49 29.97 29.11
N GLU A 524 -63.60 30.95 29.33
CA GLU A 524 -63.63 32.33 29.88
C GLU A 524 -63.84 32.46 31.41
N ALA A 525 -63.23 33.39 32.16
CA ALA A 525 -61.94 34.13 32.07
C ALA A 525 -61.68 34.94 33.38
N ALA A 526 -60.43 35.05 33.86
CA ALA A 526 -59.83 35.97 34.88
C ALA A 526 -58.51 35.32 35.40
N SER A 527 -57.33 35.93 35.60
CA SER A 527 -56.87 37.25 36.12
C SER A 527 -56.68 37.28 37.67
N ALA A 528 -55.68 37.96 38.27
CA ALA A 528 -54.65 38.87 37.74
C ALA A 528 -53.37 39.00 38.61
N ALA A 529 -52.27 39.47 37.98
CA ALA A 529 -51.16 40.32 38.52
C ALA A 529 -50.21 39.75 39.62
N ALA A 530 -48.98 40.28 39.84
CA ALA A 530 -48.30 41.47 39.28
C ALA A 530 -46.75 41.32 39.21
N ALA A 531 -46.11 42.13 38.33
CA ALA A 531 -44.77 42.76 38.37
C ALA A 531 -43.51 41.98 38.87
N GLU A 532 -42.34 42.01 38.22
CA GLU A 532 -41.88 42.56 36.92
C GLU A 532 -40.57 41.81 36.50
N GLY A 533 -39.61 42.22 35.64
CA GLY A 533 -39.28 43.41 34.82
C GLY A 533 -37.77 43.35 34.45
N GLY A 534 -37.20 43.98 33.42
CA GLY A 534 -37.74 44.79 32.32
C GLY A 534 -36.95 44.59 31.00
N GLU A 535 -37.06 45.52 30.04
CA GLU A 535 -36.74 45.34 28.60
C GLU A 535 -35.31 45.80 28.15
N LYS A 536 -34.64 45.17 27.14
CA LYS A 536 -34.63 45.44 25.65
C LYS A 536 -34.22 46.89 25.26
N PRO A 537 -33.68 47.20 24.04
CA PRO A 537 -34.05 46.62 22.73
C PRO A 537 -32.92 46.48 21.66
N GLN A 538 -33.33 46.19 20.41
CA GLN A 538 -32.51 46.23 19.18
C GLN A 538 -32.47 47.65 18.56
N GLN A 539 -31.50 47.94 17.66
CA GLN A 539 -31.79 48.74 16.45
C GLN A 539 -30.77 48.60 15.30
N GLN A 540 -31.19 48.96 14.09
CA GLN A 540 -30.40 49.02 12.84
C GLN A 540 -30.08 50.46 12.44
N LYS A 541 -28.95 50.70 11.76
CA LYS A 541 -28.72 51.67 10.64
C LYS A 541 -27.24 51.64 10.22
N LYS A 542 -26.76 52.25 9.11
CA LYS A 542 -27.14 52.20 7.66
C LYS A 542 -26.23 53.23 6.94
N LYS A 543 -25.39 52.79 5.99
CA LYS A 543 -24.62 53.55 4.95
C LYS A 543 -24.06 54.96 5.30
N GLU A 544 -22.78 55.19 4.97
CA GLU A 544 -22.41 56.30 4.08
C GLU A 544 -21.09 56.06 3.30
N LYS A 545 -20.77 56.89 2.30
CA LYS A 545 -19.67 56.68 1.33
C LYS A 545 -19.26 57.97 0.57
N LYS A 546 -18.00 58.42 0.71
CA LYS A 546 -17.23 59.41 -0.10
C LYS A 546 -15.75 59.34 0.37
N GLY A 547 -14.71 59.71 -0.38
CA GLY A 547 -14.60 60.17 -1.77
C GLY A 547 -13.11 60.25 -2.20
N GLN A 548 -12.84 60.11 -3.50
CA GLN A 548 -11.52 59.99 -4.18
C GLN A 548 -10.49 61.12 -3.93
N GLU A 549 -9.22 60.79 -4.14
CA GLU A 549 -8.31 61.59 -5.00
C GLU A 549 -7.28 60.66 -5.71
N GLU A 550 -6.49 61.13 -6.68
CA GLU A 550 -5.82 60.30 -7.71
C GLU A 550 -4.27 60.30 -7.64
N GLY A 551 -3.63 59.22 -8.14
CA GLY A 551 -2.16 59.13 -8.26
C GLY A 551 -1.65 57.90 -9.04
N SER A 552 -0.75 58.13 -10.01
CA SER A 552 -0.13 57.13 -10.92
C SER A 552 1.01 56.32 -10.25
N SER A 553 1.55 55.17 -10.73
CA SER A 553 1.23 54.24 -11.84
C SER A 553 2.14 52.97 -11.81
N LYS A 554 1.91 52.02 -12.75
CA LYS A 554 2.78 50.90 -13.24
C LYS A 554 2.84 49.54 -12.50
N LYS A 555 2.11 48.57 -13.09
CA LYS A 555 2.42 47.14 -13.38
C LYS A 555 3.41 46.32 -12.51
N LYS A 556 2.93 45.14 -12.10
CA LYS A 556 3.35 43.84 -12.72
C LYS A 556 2.24 42.78 -12.59
N GLU A 557 2.18 41.83 -13.54
CA GLU A 557 1.06 40.90 -13.69
C GLU A 557 1.01 39.73 -12.69
N LYS A 558 -0.22 39.27 -12.38
CA LYS A 558 -0.54 37.87 -12.05
C LYS A 558 -1.51 37.34 -13.09
N ASN A 559 -1.13 36.32 -13.87
CA ASN A 559 -2.08 35.60 -14.71
C ASN A 559 -2.99 34.70 -13.85
N LYS A 560 -4.22 34.52 -14.32
CA LYS A 560 -5.32 33.84 -13.62
C LYS A 560 -5.95 32.83 -14.58
N ALA A 561 -6.36 31.67 -14.06
CA ALA A 561 -6.92 30.60 -14.88
C ALA A 561 -8.18 31.03 -15.67
N PRO A 562 -8.45 30.44 -16.87
CA PRO A 562 -9.63 30.76 -17.67
C PRO A 562 -10.96 30.44 -16.99
N ALA A 563 -12.05 31.06 -17.49
CA ALA A 563 -13.42 30.81 -17.04
C ALA A 563 -14.07 29.64 -17.79
N ALA A 564 -15.13 29.08 -17.22
CA ALA A 564 -15.89 27.98 -17.82
C ALA A 564 -16.76 28.44 -19.02
N PRO A 565 -17.00 27.58 -20.03
CA PRO A 565 -17.91 27.87 -21.16
C PRO A 565 -19.39 28.02 -20.77
N ALA A 566 -20.19 28.51 -21.71
CA ALA A 566 -21.61 28.81 -21.55
C ALA A 566 -22.52 27.56 -21.57
N ALA A 567 -23.79 27.74 -21.18
CA ALA A 567 -24.82 26.71 -21.27
C ALA A 567 -25.52 26.74 -22.63
N ASP A 568 -25.78 25.56 -23.19
CA ASP A 568 -26.59 25.34 -24.39
C ASP A 568 -28.07 25.09 -24.02
N ASP A 569 -28.99 25.55 -24.86
CA ASP A 569 -30.45 25.60 -24.66
C ASP A 569 -31.29 24.83 -25.71
N GLY A 570 -30.66 23.97 -26.51
CA GLY A 570 -31.38 23.02 -27.39
C GLY A 570 -32.22 21.96 -26.66
N GLU A 571 -33.07 21.26 -27.42
CA GLU A 571 -33.80 20.07 -26.95
C GLU A 571 -32.84 18.89 -26.67
N PRO A 572 -33.19 17.95 -25.76
CA PRO A 572 -32.38 16.75 -25.52
C PRO A 572 -32.21 15.91 -26.80
N VAL A 573 -30.95 15.69 -27.20
CA VAL A 573 -30.57 14.77 -28.29
C VAL A 573 -29.53 13.75 -27.77
N PRO A 574 -29.49 12.51 -28.28
CA PRO A 574 -28.67 11.45 -27.69
C PRO A 574 -27.16 11.75 -27.77
N SER A 575 -26.70 12.48 -28.78
CA SER A 575 -25.30 12.92 -28.91
C SER A 575 -24.82 13.89 -27.83
N MET A 576 -25.71 14.43 -26.98
CA MET A 576 -25.30 15.17 -25.78
C MET A 576 -24.64 14.27 -24.72
N ILE A 577 -24.84 12.95 -24.79
CA ILE A 577 -24.37 11.96 -23.82
C ILE A 577 -22.97 11.46 -24.20
N ASP A 578 -22.01 11.53 -23.28
CA ASP A 578 -20.65 11.00 -23.46
C ASP A 578 -20.67 9.51 -23.14
N LEU A 579 -20.77 8.66 -24.16
CA LEU A 579 -20.62 7.21 -24.05
C LEU A 579 -19.20 6.83 -24.44
N ARG A 580 -18.55 5.98 -23.63
CA ARG A 580 -17.22 5.44 -23.93
C ARG A 580 -17.13 3.96 -23.64
N VAL A 581 -16.19 3.30 -24.31
CA VAL A 581 -15.69 1.98 -23.91
C VAL A 581 -15.03 2.12 -22.53
N GLY A 582 -15.47 1.30 -21.59
CA GLY A 582 -14.87 1.15 -20.26
C GLY A 582 -14.35 -0.27 -20.05
N HIS A 583 -13.25 -0.42 -19.32
CA HIS A 583 -12.68 -1.71 -18.91
C HIS A 583 -12.64 -1.80 -17.37
N ILE A 584 -13.26 -2.84 -16.81
CA ILE A 584 -13.27 -3.06 -15.35
C ILE A 584 -11.92 -3.66 -14.94
N VAL A 585 -11.01 -2.78 -14.46
CA VAL A 585 -9.68 -3.18 -13.97
C VAL A 585 -9.74 -3.72 -12.53
N ASP A 586 -10.72 -3.30 -11.73
CA ASP A 586 -11.06 -3.90 -10.44
C ASP A 586 -12.56 -3.77 -10.15
N VAL A 587 -13.08 -4.72 -9.37
CA VAL A 587 -14.43 -4.66 -8.80
C VAL A 587 -14.47 -5.39 -7.46
N ILE A 588 -15.03 -4.69 -6.48
CA ILE A 588 -15.31 -5.16 -5.12
C ILE A 588 -16.80 -4.96 -4.78
N LYS A 589 -17.33 -5.68 -3.79
CA LYS A 589 -18.63 -5.34 -3.20
C LYS A 589 -18.51 -4.07 -2.36
N HIS A 590 -19.51 -3.19 -2.42
CA HIS A 590 -19.49 -1.92 -1.69
C HIS A 590 -19.49 -2.17 -0.17
N PRO A 591 -18.55 -1.60 0.60
CA PRO A 591 -18.34 -1.95 2.01
C PRO A 591 -19.60 -1.74 2.89
N ASP A 592 -20.35 -0.66 2.64
CA ASP A 592 -21.57 -0.32 3.38
C ASP A 592 -22.89 -0.66 2.64
N ALA A 593 -22.86 -1.53 1.62
CA ALA A 593 -24.07 -1.82 0.83
C ALA A 593 -24.05 -3.14 0.02
N ASP A 594 -24.71 -4.18 0.54
CA ASP A 594 -24.73 -5.54 -0.02
C ASP A 594 -25.17 -5.63 -1.50
N GLY A 595 -26.03 -4.71 -1.94
CA GLY A 595 -26.58 -4.68 -3.30
C GLY A 595 -25.80 -3.82 -4.30
N LEU A 596 -24.65 -3.25 -3.92
CA LEU A 596 -23.83 -2.39 -4.79
C LEU A 596 -22.42 -2.98 -4.99
N TYR A 597 -21.89 -2.85 -6.21
CA TYR A 597 -20.45 -2.99 -6.45
C TYR A 597 -19.78 -1.61 -6.34
N VAL A 598 -18.46 -1.61 -6.16
CA VAL A 598 -17.60 -0.47 -6.47
C VAL A 598 -16.61 -0.96 -7.51
N GLU A 599 -16.75 -0.47 -8.73
CA GLU A 599 -15.85 -0.76 -9.85
C GLU A 599 -14.78 0.33 -9.97
N GLN A 600 -13.57 -0.04 -10.38
CA GLN A 600 -12.62 0.88 -11.01
C GLN A 600 -12.65 0.60 -12.51
N ILE A 601 -13.13 1.56 -13.29
CA ILE A 601 -13.33 1.42 -14.72
C ILE A 601 -12.37 2.37 -15.44
N ASP A 602 -11.41 1.81 -16.19
CA ASP A 602 -10.62 2.59 -17.11
C ASP A 602 -11.50 3.06 -18.27
N ILE A 603 -11.51 4.36 -18.53
CA ILE A 603 -12.20 5.00 -19.64
C ILE A 603 -11.26 5.91 -20.46
N GLY A 604 -9.97 5.54 -20.50
CA GLY A 604 -8.93 6.20 -21.31
C GLY A 604 -8.61 7.63 -20.85
N GLU A 605 -8.64 7.88 -19.54
CA GLU A 605 -8.27 9.19 -18.98
C GLU A 605 -6.89 9.13 -18.31
N GLU A 606 -6.03 10.10 -18.58
CA GLU A 606 -4.65 10.18 -18.06
C GLU A 606 -4.57 10.19 -16.51
N THR A 607 -5.67 10.55 -15.84
CA THR A 607 -5.82 10.48 -14.39
C THR A 607 -6.04 9.07 -13.84
N GLY A 608 -6.14 8.06 -14.71
CA GLY A 608 -6.43 6.68 -14.37
C GLY A 608 -7.92 6.33 -14.27
N PRO A 609 -8.24 5.09 -13.85
CA PRO A 609 -9.61 4.57 -13.76
C PRO A 609 -10.54 5.43 -12.91
N ARG A 610 -11.80 5.51 -13.34
CA ARG A 610 -12.87 6.14 -12.55
C ARG A 610 -13.48 5.13 -11.59
N THR A 611 -13.68 5.56 -10.34
CA THR A 611 -14.54 4.84 -9.40
C THR A 611 -16.00 4.97 -9.84
N VAL A 612 -16.66 3.82 -10.02
CA VAL A 612 -18.07 3.68 -10.37
C VAL A 612 -18.75 2.86 -9.27
N VAL A 613 -20.06 3.02 -9.11
CA VAL A 613 -20.87 2.27 -8.13
C VAL A 613 -22.13 1.75 -8.81
N SER A 614 -22.10 0.51 -9.31
CA SER A 614 -23.29 -0.12 -9.90
C SER A 614 -24.18 -0.84 -8.88
N GLY A 615 -25.42 -1.14 -9.28
CA GLY A 615 -26.36 -1.97 -8.51
C GLY A 615 -26.43 -3.43 -8.96
N LEU A 616 -25.32 -3.99 -9.46
CA LEU A 616 -25.34 -5.26 -10.21
C LEU A 616 -25.13 -6.54 -9.36
N VAL A 617 -24.87 -6.43 -8.05
CA VAL A 617 -24.51 -7.59 -7.18
C VAL A 617 -25.54 -8.72 -7.19
N ASN A 618 -26.82 -8.40 -7.35
CA ASN A 618 -27.92 -9.37 -7.35
C ASN A 618 -28.23 -9.93 -8.75
N TYR A 619 -27.46 -9.55 -9.78
CA TYR A 619 -27.77 -9.82 -11.19
C TYR A 619 -26.57 -10.36 -11.98
N ILE A 620 -25.35 -9.85 -11.71
CA ILE A 620 -24.12 -10.27 -12.38
C ILE A 620 -23.10 -10.69 -11.30
N PRO A 621 -22.59 -11.94 -11.31
CA PRO A 621 -21.52 -12.40 -10.41
C PRO A 621 -20.25 -11.54 -10.53
N ILE A 622 -19.42 -11.51 -9.49
CA ILE A 622 -18.25 -10.61 -9.46
C ILE A 622 -17.13 -11.10 -10.40
N GLU A 623 -17.05 -12.42 -10.57
CA GLU A 623 -16.26 -13.13 -11.56
C GLU A 623 -16.67 -12.79 -13.01
N ASP A 624 -17.95 -12.49 -13.26
CA ASP A 624 -18.47 -12.06 -14.57
C ASP A 624 -18.41 -10.54 -14.77
N MET A 625 -18.04 -9.77 -13.74
CA MET A 625 -17.76 -8.33 -13.83
C MET A 625 -16.26 -8.04 -14.04
N ARG A 626 -15.36 -8.88 -13.52
CA ARG A 626 -13.90 -8.67 -13.62
C ARG A 626 -13.40 -8.79 -15.06
N ASP A 627 -12.45 -7.91 -15.40
CA ASP A 627 -11.75 -7.87 -16.69
C ASP A 627 -12.68 -7.71 -17.92
N LYS A 628 -13.91 -7.21 -17.71
CA LYS A 628 -14.89 -7.01 -18.79
C LYS A 628 -14.75 -5.62 -19.43
N TYR A 629 -14.96 -5.61 -20.74
CA TYR A 629 -15.19 -4.41 -21.52
C TYR A 629 -16.70 -4.15 -21.62
N LEU A 630 -17.09 -2.87 -21.47
CA LEU A 630 -18.48 -2.42 -21.41
C LEU A 630 -18.65 -1.00 -21.98
N VAL A 631 -19.90 -0.52 -22.07
CA VAL A 631 -20.21 0.89 -22.38
C VAL A 631 -20.55 1.66 -21.10
N ALA A 632 -19.90 2.80 -20.89
CA ALA A 632 -20.07 3.65 -19.70
C ALA A 632 -20.51 5.08 -20.06
N VAL A 633 -21.43 5.63 -19.27
CA VAL A 633 -21.93 7.01 -19.37
C VAL A 633 -21.04 7.94 -18.54
N CYS A 634 -20.25 8.77 -19.22
CA CYS A 634 -19.08 9.45 -18.64
C CYS A 634 -19.31 10.93 -18.29
N ASN A 635 -20.39 11.57 -18.77
CA ASN A 635 -20.69 12.99 -18.49
C ASN A 635 -21.86 13.23 -17.52
N LEU A 636 -22.32 12.21 -16.80
CA LEU A 636 -23.26 12.41 -15.69
C LEU A 636 -22.59 13.17 -14.54
N LYS A 637 -23.38 13.90 -13.74
CA LYS A 637 -22.87 14.53 -12.52
C LYS A 637 -22.57 13.45 -11.47
N PRO A 638 -21.37 13.41 -10.86
CA PRO A 638 -21.01 12.37 -9.88
C PRO A 638 -22.00 12.27 -8.71
N ALA A 639 -22.45 11.04 -8.44
CA ALA A 639 -23.46 10.72 -7.43
C ALA A 639 -22.81 10.08 -6.20
N ASN A 640 -23.25 10.46 -5.00
CA ASN A 640 -22.85 9.76 -3.77
C ASN A 640 -23.84 8.62 -3.50
N MET A 641 -23.32 7.39 -3.51
CA MET A 641 -24.05 6.17 -3.22
C MET A 641 -23.41 5.53 -1.99
N ARG A 642 -24.14 5.56 -0.87
CA ARG A 642 -23.76 4.93 0.42
C ARG A 642 -22.42 5.36 1.03
N GLY A 643 -21.82 6.45 0.55
CA GLY A 643 -20.55 6.99 1.04
C GLY A 643 -19.53 7.14 -0.08
N VAL A 644 -19.53 6.20 -1.04
CA VAL A 644 -18.67 6.23 -2.22
C VAL A 644 -19.28 7.13 -3.30
N LYS A 645 -18.44 7.86 -4.03
CA LYS A 645 -18.87 8.71 -5.15
C LYS A 645 -18.64 7.97 -6.47
N SER A 646 -19.72 7.68 -7.20
CA SER A 646 -19.64 7.21 -8.58
C SER A 646 -19.36 8.37 -9.52
N PHE A 647 -18.38 8.22 -10.42
CA PHE A 647 -17.97 9.22 -11.41
C PHE A 647 -18.39 8.87 -12.86
N ALA A 648 -19.06 7.74 -13.06
CA ALA A 648 -19.73 7.36 -14.31
C ALA A 648 -20.96 6.47 -13.99
N MET A 649 -21.56 5.86 -15.01
CA MET A 649 -22.60 4.84 -14.86
C MET A 649 -22.40 3.73 -15.90
N VAL A 650 -22.53 2.47 -15.50
CA VAL A 650 -22.44 1.31 -16.41
C VAL A 650 -23.76 1.14 -17.15
N LEU A 651 -23.74 1.11 -18.49
CA LEU A 651 -24.93 0.91 -19.31
C LEU A 651 -25.27 -0.58 -19.43
N CYS A 652 -26.42 -0.99 -18.91
CA CYS A 652 -26.82 -2.41 -18.86
C CYS A 652 -28.13 -2.65 -19.62
N ALA A 653 -28.21 -3.77 -20.36
CA ALA A 653 -29.48 -4.26 -20.89
C ALA A 653 -30.29 -4.94 -19.77
N SER A 654 -31.52 -4.49 -19.54
CA SER A 654 -32.49 -5.14 -18.63
C SER A 654 -33.62 -5.78 -19.44
N SER A 655 -33.94 -7.05 -19.15
CA SER A 655 -34.94 -7.82 -19.89
C SER A 655 -36.33 -7.17 -19.92
N LYS A 656 -37.13 -7.51 -20.95
CA LYS A 656 -38.52 -7.02 -21.13
C LYS A 656 -39.42 -7.36 -19.95
N ASP A 657 -39.20 -8.53 -19.36
CA ASP A 657 -39.94 -9.03 -18.20
C ASP A 657 -39.45 -8.41 -16.87
N GLY A 658 -38.58 -7.39 -16.95
CA GLY A 658 -37.98 -6.70 -15.83
C GLY A 658 -36.64 -7.31 -15.39
N LYS A 659 -36.08 -6.77 -14.30
CA LYS A 659 -34.74 -7.13 -13.81
C LYS A 659 -34.60 -8.59 -13.33
N GLU A 660 -35.71 -9.24 -12.99
CA GLU A 660 -35.72 -10.68 -12.66
C GLU A 660 -35.65 -11.57 -13.91
N GLY A 661 -35.98 -11.04 -15.10
CA GLY A 661 -35.76 -11.68 -16.39
C GLY A 661 -34.33 -11.58 -16.93
N GLY A 662 -33.39 -11.05 -16.13
CA GLY A 662 -31.96 -10.91 -16.46
C GLY A 662 -31.51 -9.47 -16.69
N ILE A 663 -30.22 -9.23 -16.39
CA ILE A 663 -29.48 -8.00 -16.72
C ILE A 663 -28.13 -8.41 -17.32
N GLU A 664 -27.71 -7.76 -18.40
CA GLU A 664 -26.41 -7.98 -19.03
C GLU A 664 -25.66 -6.65 -19.24
N LEU A 665 -24.32 -6.70 -19.24
CA LEU A 665 -23.49 -5.57 -19.67
C LEU A 665 -23.62 -5.37 -21.19
N ILE A 666 -23.70 -4.12 -21.67
CA ILE A 666 -23.53 -3.84 -23.10
C ILE A 666 -22.05 -3.90 -23.45
N GLN A 667 -21.69 -4.88 -24.28
CA GLN A 667 -20.33 -5.14 -24.71
C GLN A 667 -20.00 -4.31 -25.98
N PRO A 668 -18.83 -3.65 -26.03
CA PRO A 668 -18.31 -3.05 -27.26
C PRO A 668 -17.74 -4.14 -28.20
N PRO A 669 -17.36 -3.80 -29.44
CA PRO A 669 -16.70 -4.72 -30.36
C PRO A 669 -15.41 -5.32 -29.80
N GLU A 670 -15.08 -6.53 -30.26
CA GLU A 670 -13.82 -7.18 -29.92
C GLU A 670 -12.61 -6.35 -30.40
N GLY A 671 -11.64 -6.12 -29.51
CA GLY A 671 -10.46 -5.30 -29.80
C GLY A 671 -10.61 -3.80 -29.53
N SER A 672 -11.80 -3.30 -29.15
CA SER A 672 -11.96 -1.91 -28.71
C SER A 672 -11.19 -1.61 -27.42
N LYS A 673 -10.80 -0.34 -27.24
CA LYS A 673 -9.87 0.11 -26.20
C LYS A 673 -10.54 1.04 -25.17
N PRO A 674 -10.04 1.11 -23.92
CA PRO A 674 -10.58 2.02 -22.91
C PRO A 674 -10.61 3.47 -23.42
N GLY A 675 -11.73 4.15 -23.20
CA GLY A 675 -11.94 5.54 -23.61
C GLY A 675 -12.31 5.77 -25.06
N GLU A 676 -12.39 4.74 -25.90
CA GLU A 676 -12.90 4.91 -27.26
C GLU A 676 -14.34 5.40 -27.26
N ARG A 677 -14.61 6.47 -28.03
CA ARG A 677 -15.93 7.10 -28.11
C ARG A 677 -16.94 6.13 -28.71
N VAL A 678 -17.99 5.87 -27.95
CA VAL A 678 -19.20 5.18 -28.39
C VAL A 678 -20.20 6.26 -28.81
N TYR A 679 -20.91 6.03 -29.92
CA TYR A 679 -21.78 7.02 -30.53
C TYR A 679 -22.99 6.37 -31.20
N PHE A 680 -23.95 7.19 -31.61
CA PHE A 680 -25.15 6.76 -32.31
C PHE A 680 -24.95 6.88 -33.83
N GLU A 681 -25.40 5.89 -34.58
CA GLU A 681 -25.30 5.83 -36.05
C GLU A 681 -26.12 6.93 -36.74
N GLY A 682 -25.52 7.63 -37.72
CA GLY A 682 -26.12 8.77 -38.42
C GLY A 682 -25.28 10.05 -38.31
N GLU A 683 -25.03 10.73 -39.44
CA GLU A 683 -24.07 11.84 -39.59
C GLU A 683 -24.24 12.95 -38.53
N GLU A 684 -25.48 13.20 -38.09
CA GLU A 684 -25.84 14.21 -37.09
C GLU A 684 -25.43 13.85 -35.65
N TYR A 685 -25.11 12.58 -35.37
CA TYR A 685 -24.60 12.11 -34.07
C TYR A 685 -23.14 11.64 -34.14
N GLU A 686 -22.71 11.03 -35.25
CA GLU A 686 -21.34 10.53 -35.41
C GLU A 686 -20.32 11.68 -35.30
N SER A 687 -20.63 12.84 -35.88
CA SER A 687 -19.80 14.05 -35.86
C SER A 687 -19.94 14.92 -34.59
N ALA A 688 -20.97 14.69 -33.77
CA ALA A 688 -21.33 15.59 -32.68
C ALA A 688 -20.48 15.39 -31.41
N THR A 689 -20.01 16.50 -30.83
CA THR A 689 -19.27 16.48 -29.55
C THR A 689 -20.24 16.45 -28.36
N PRO A 690 -20.12 15.49 -27.42
CA PRO A 690 -21.00 15.42 -26.26
C PRO A 690 -20.73 16.56 -25.26
N LEU A 691 -21.72 16.84 -24.39
CA LEU A 691 -21.57 17.87 -23.36
C LEU A 691 -20.54 17.46 -22.31
N SER A 692 -19.70 18.38 -21.83
CA SER A 692 -18.68 18.07 -20.83
C SER A 692 -19.26 17.62 -19.47
N GLN A 693 -20.48 18.07 -19.13
CA GLN A 693 -21.30 17.50 -18.06
C GLN A 693 -22.79 17.76 -18.31
N LEU A 694 -23.63 16.73 -18.19
CA LEU A 694 -25.09 16.84 -18.24
C LEU A 694 -25.62 17.61 -17.03
N ASN A 695 -26.50 18.58 -17.26
CA ASN A 695 -27.16 19.35 -16.21
C ASN A 695 -28.35 18.54 -15.63
N PRO A 696 -28.32 18.11 -14.35
CA PRO A 696 -29.40 17.28 -13.78
C PRO A 696 -30.78 17.97 -13.71
N LYS A 697 -30.85 19.30 -13.89
CA LYS A 697 -32.12 20.02 -14.01
C LYS A 697 -32.78 19.86 -15.38
N LYS A 698 -32.01 19.56 -16.44
CA LYS A 698 -32.52 19.38 -17.81
C LYS A 698 -32.96 17.95 -18.11
N LYS A 699 -32.61 16.97 -17.26
CA LYS A 699 -32.98 15.55 -17.38
C LYS A 699 -32.72 14.94 -18.77
N ILE A 700 -31.58 15.29 -19.37
CA ILE A 700 -31.24 14.94 -20.77
C ILE A 700 -31.17 13.42 -20.93
N PHE A 701 -30.53 12.71 -19.99
CA PHE A 701 -30.45 11.25 -20.04
C PHE A 701 -31.84 10.62 -19.86
N GLU A 702 -32.63 11.06 -18.89
CA GLU A 702 -33.96 10.50 -18.61
C GLU A 702 -35.00 10.82 -19.71
N ALA A 703 -34.76 11.82 -20.56
CA ALA A 703 -35.57 12.10 -21.75
C ALA A 703 -35.21 11.19 -22.95
N ILE A 704 -33.95 10.76 -23.05
CA ILE A 704 -33.41 9.96 -24.16
C ILE A 704 -33.49 8.45 -23.89
N GLN A 705 -33.21 8.03 -22.64
CA GLN A 705 -33.14 6.63 -22.19
C GLN A 705 -34.36 5.78 -22.56
N PRO A 706 -35.62 6.28 -22.57
CA PRO A 706 -36.77 5.48 -23.02
C PRO A 706 -36.71 4.99 -24.49
N GLY A 707 -35.80 5.55 -25.30
CA GLY A 707 -35.49 5.05 -26.64
C GLY A 707 -34.35 4.02 -26.69
N PHE A 708 -33.57 3.83 -25.63
CA PHE A 708 -32.47 2.87 -25.60
C PHE A 708 -32.98 1.43 -25.47
N ILE A 709 -32.62 0.60 -26.45
CA ILE A 709 -33.09 -0.78 -26.57
C ILE A 709 -32.03 -1.69 -27.24
N THR A 710 -32.09 -3.00 -27.04
CA THR A 710 -31.43 -3.96 -27.94
C THR A 710 -32.36 -4.33 -29.11
N LEU A 711 -31.81 -4.59 -30.29
CA LEU A 711 -32.58 -5.04 -31.45
C LEU A 711 -32.85 -6.56 -31.41
N ASP A 712 -33.56 -7.07 -32.41
CA ASP A 712 -33.70 -8.51 -32.67
C ASP A 712 -32.36 -9.19 -32.97
N THR A 713 -31.41 -8.44 -33.53
CA THR A 713 -29.99 -8.79 -33.70
C THR A 713 -29.16 -8.72 -32.41
N LYS A 714 -29.76 -8.36 -31.26
CA LYS A 714 -29.10 -8.01 -29.97
C LYS A 714 -28.24 -6.74 -29.99
N GLU A 715 -28.11 -6.07 -31.12
CA GLU A 715 -27.39 -4.81 -31.25
C GLU A 715 -28.01 -3.73 -30.36
N ALA A 716 -27.19 -3.01 -29.58
CA ALA A 716 -27.64 -1.87 -28.80
C ALA A 716 -27.98 -0.70 -29.73
N ALA A 717 -29.10 -0.03 -29.49
CA ALA A 717 -29.60 1.06 -30.33
C ALA A 717 -30.38 2.10 -29.53
N TRP A 718 -30.53 3.30 -30.10
CA TRP A 718 -31.56 4.26 -29.74
C TRP A 718 -32.62 4.32 -30.85
N ILE A 719 -33.89 4.12 -30.49
CA ILE A 719 -35.03 4.39 -31.36
C ILE A 719 -35.54 5.78 -31.05
N ASN A 720 -35.49 6.68 -32.03
CA ASN A 720 -36.00 8.03 -31.89
C ASN A 720 -37.52 7.99 -31.63
N PRO A 721 -38.01 8.55 -30.50
CA PRO A 721 -39.42 8.41 -30.12
C PRO A 721 -40.38 9.14 -31.06
N ALA A 722 -39.93 10.16 -31.79
CA ALA A 722 -40.74 10.94 -32.71
C ALA A 722 -40.75 10.37 -34.14
N THR A 723 -39.57 10.09 -34.72
CA THR A 723 -39.44 9.64 -36.11
C THR A 723 -39.51 8.11 -36.28
N LYS A 724 -39.30 7.35 -35.20
CA LYS A 724 -39.09 5.89 -35.20
C LYS A 724 -37.86 5.41 -35.99
N SER A 725 -36.94 6.31 -36.34
CA SER A 725 -35.63 5.92 -36.88
C SER A 725 -34.80 5.18 -35.82
N VAL A 726 -34.04 4.18 -36.26
CA VAL A 726 -33.19 3.34 -35.41
C VAL A 726 -31.74 3.75 -35.62
N HIS A 727 -31.04 4.05 -34.53
CA HIS A 727 -29.64 4.51 -34.55
C HIS A 727 -28.82 3.58 -33.66
N LYS A 728 -27.96 2.74 -34.27
CA LYS A 728 -27.15 1.76 -33.52
C LYS A 728 -26.12 2.46 -32.63
N ILE A 729 -25.88 1.90 -31.45
CA ILE A 729 -24.85 2.34 -30.50
C ILE A 729 -23.56 1.61 -30.86
N ARG A 730 -22.56 2.34 -31.34
CA ARG A 730 -21.39 1.77 -32.03
C ARG A 730 -20.10 2.52 -31.72
N THR A 731 -18.97 1.86 -31.95
CA THR A 731 -17.66 2.51 -32.10
C THR A 731 -17.35 2.66 -33.60
N LYS A 732 -16.15 3.16 -33.91
CA LYS A 732 -15.59 3.18 -35.26
C LYS A 732 -15.43 1.77 -35.85
N ASP A 733 -15.18 0.75 -35.02
CA ASP A 733 -14.82 -0.61 -35.44
C ASP A 733 -16.03 -1.56 -35.54
N GLY A 734 -17.14 -1.26 -34.86
CA GLY A 734 -18.32 -2.11 -34.87
C GLY A 734 -19.46 -1.65 -33.94
N VAL A 735 -20.54 -2.43 -33.91
CA VAL A 735 -21.74 -2.15 -33.11
C VAL A 735 -21.62 -2.79 -31.72
N CYS A 736 -22.10 -2.11 -30.67
CA CYS A 736 -22.14 -2.65 -29.31
C CYS A 736 -23.35 -3.59 -29.16
N VAL A 737 -23.23 -4.66 -28.37
CA VAL A 737 -24.24 -5.73 -28.29
C VAL A 737 -24.56 -6.13 -26.85
N ALA A 738 -25.75 -6.71 -26.63
CA ALA A 738 -26.01 -7.54 -25.47
C ALA A 738 -25.68 -9.02 -25.78
N PRO A 739 -25.10 -9.79 -24.84
CA PRO A 739 -24.78 -11.21 -25.03
C PRO A 739 -25.99 -12.08 -25.43
N THR A 740 -27.16 -11.90 -24.81
CA THR A 740 -28.36 -12.70 -25.11
C THR A 740 -29.65 -11.89 -25.26
N LEU A 741 -29.79 -10.75 -24.57
CA LEU A 741 -31.07 -10.07 -24.42
C LEU A 741 -31.55 -9.31 -25.69
N VAL A 742 -32.79 -9.59 -26.12
CA VAL A 742 -33.43 -9.04 -27.34
C VAL A 742 -34.62 -8.13 -27.03
N GLY A 743 -34.58 -6.89 -27.50
CA GLY A 743 -35.58 -5.85 -27.16
C GLY A 743 -35.53 -5.41 -25.70
N ALA A 744 -34.42 -5.65 -24.99
CA ALA A 744 -34.20 -5.22 -23.62
C ALA A 744 -33.98 -3.70 -23.56
N SER A 745 -34.46 -3.04 -22.51
CA SER A 745 -34.22 -1.59 -22.32
C SER A 745 -32.83 -1.38 -21.71
N LEU A 746 -32.09 -0.37 -22.19
CA LEU A 746 -30.76 -0.06 -21.65
C LEU A 746 -30.85 1.04 -20.60
N SER A 747 -30.24 0.84 -19.44
CA SER A 747 -30.22 1.80 -18.31
C SER A 747 -28.87 1.80 -17.61
#